data_AF-A0AAP2GL91-F1
#
_entry.id   AF-A0AAP2GL91-F1
#
_cell.length_a   1.000
_cell.length_b   1.000
_cell.length_c   1.000
_cell.angle_alpha   90.00
_cell.angle_beta   90.00
_cell.angle_gamma   90.00
#
_symmetry.space_group_name_H-M   'P 1'
#
loop_
_entity.id
_entity.type
_entity.pdbx_description
1 polymer ?
#
loop_
_entity_poly.entity_id
_entity_poly.type
_entity_poly.pdbx_seq_one_letter_code
_entity_poly.pdbx_strand_id
1 'polypeptide(L)'
;MNPSEKSFAKAKTQAFADINAKSDFKINVALTMYFLFGIALAFFYDTYLIAIGVGTLCLVAYYGTRWLLPNSPLYRYVLAVVVGVFCAQYIYQMHGLFEMHFIFFVGSALLITYQNWRLQIPLLIFIVLHHGIFAYLQFTGMKDIYFTQLEFMDLQSFVLHALITTVILYINALWSYSLGKRTRNMAAITDQLSDQLKHVGRNIAFADEISKGNLKTQYEVTDDNDELGKSLLKMQRNIVQATDRERADKYITQGVAQIGEILRRHADNMQELSDELIGELTRYTQSNQGCMFLREEDENGEPYLKMTAAYAYDRKKFMEGRVGIGDSLVGQCFLEKEVIVLTQVPKDYIKITSGLGLATPSCVIIIPLLANEEVTGVLEFASFTRYDEGQVEFFKKASEAIATSLLSVKTTERIKSLLTDSQQREEEMRAQEEEMRQNMEELSATQEEMRRNSIEMESRVDAVNNSGIASIEFTLDGTILTANQTFLKLMGYTLDEIQGKHHRIFVDNQYAQGAEYHKFWELLGAGIPQPGEYERVMKNGARIYINGSYSIISDNAGKPIKILKLATDVTVAKVQMQLISQQESEMRKRSAELANRIRALAECGIASIELALDGTILDANVPFLEMMGYTLAEIHGKHHHIFVKPQYAMTDAYHTFWSNLRQGIAQPGEYEHVSKSGEEVLLGGSYTVIRDYHNNPTRILQMAPAQTRKSSVRIANAV
;
A
#
# COMPACT_ATOMS: atom_id res chain seq x y z
N MET A 1 61.73 12.36 60.20
CA MET A 1 61.57 13.54 59.33
C MET A 1 60.78 13.14 58.10
N ASN A 2 59.65 13.82 57.88
CA ASN A 2 58.80 13.70 56.69
C ASN A 2 59.62 14.05 55.41
N PRO A 3 59.33 13.55 54.20
CA PRO A 3 60.08 13.91 52.99
C PRO A 3 60.15 15.43 52.73
N SER A 4 59.10 16.17 53.10
CA SER A 4 59.07 17.64 53.05
C SER A 4 60.09 18.29 54.00
N GLU A 5 60.23 17.76 55.22
CA GLU A 5 61.23 18.25 56.18
C GLU A 5 62.66 17.97 55.71
N LYS A 6 62.88 16.86 54.99
CA LYS A 6 64.18 16.54 54.37
C LYS A 6 64.49 17.45 53.17
N SER A 7 63.50 17.74 52.32
CA SER A 7 63.67 18.67 51.18
C SER A 7 63.99 20.08 51.67
N PHE A 8 63.21 20.57 52.64
CA PHE A 8 63.43 21.87 53.25
C PHE A 8 64.79 21.98 53.94
N ALA A 9 65.21 20.94 54.68
CA ALA A 9 66.54 20.90 55.30
C ALA A 9 67.66 20.94 54.25
N LYS A 10 67.46 20.30 53.09
CA LYS A 10 68.42 20.32 51.97
C LYS A 10 68.46 21.68 51.28
N ALA A 11 67.32 22.27 50.94
CA ALA A 11 67.22 23.60 50.32
C ALA A 11 67.84 24.68 51.21
N LYS A 12 67.58 24.62 52.53
CA LYS A 12 68.20 25.50 53.52
C LYS A 12 69.71 25.32 53.59
N THR A 13 70.19 24.07 53.63
CA THR A 13 71.64 23.77 53.66
C THR A 13 72.33 24.33 52.41
N GLN A 14 71.73 24.13 51.23
CA GLN A 14 72.27 24.64 49.97
C GLN A 14 72.33 26.17 49.94
N ALA A 15 71.26 26.87 50.34
CA ALA A 15 71.20 28.33 50.34
C ALA A 15 72.30 28.96 51.21
N PHE A 16 72.58 28.38 52.38
CA PHE A 16 73.68 28.85 53.24
C PHE A 16 75.05 28.42 52.73
N ALA A 17 75.18 27.28 52.03
CA ALA A 17 76.45 26.87 51.43
C ALA A 17 76.90 27.89 50.36
N ASP A 18 75.98 28.33 49.50
CA ASP A 18 76.27 29.34 48.46
C ASP A 18 76.67 30.69 49.06
N ILE A 19 76.00 31.11 50.14
CA ILE A 19 76.34 32.33 50.88
C ILE A 19 77.73 32.18 51.52
N ASN A 20 78.02 31.05 52.16
CA ASN A 20 79.31 30.82 52.79
C ASN A 20 80.45 30.84 51.77
N ALA A 21 80.28 30.22 50.60
CA ALA A 21 81.28 30.23 49.54
C ALA A 21 81.56 31.64 49.01
N LYS A 22 80.51 32.44 48.77
CA LYS A 22 80.65 33.86 48.35
C LYS A 22 81.32 34.70 49.44
N SER A 23 81.00 34.46 50.70
CA SER A 23 81.57 35.18 51.83
C SER A 23 83.03 34.78 52.07
N ASP A 24 83.38 33.50 51.94
CA ASP A 24 84.76 33.02 52.00
C ASP A 24 85.66 33.72 50.97
N PHE A 25 85.17 33.94 49.75
CA PHE A 25 85.91 34.69 48.74
C PHE A 25 86.19 36.13 49.21
N LYS A 26 85.16 36.83 49.70
CA LYS A 26 85.30 38.20 50.22
C LYS A 26 86.25 38.28 51.42
N ILE A 27 86.20 37.29 52.31
CA ILE A 27 87.06 37.20 53.49
C ILE A 27 88.51 36.96 53.10
N ASN A 28 88.81 36.11 52.13
CA ASN A 28 90.18 35.90 51.66
C ASN A 28 90.79 37.21 51.14
N VAL A 29 90.01 37.98 50.37
CA VAL A 29 90.43 39.31 49.90
C VAL A 29 90.64 40.26 51.09
N ALA A 30 89.71 40.30 52.04
CA ALA A 30 89.81 41.14 53.22
C ALA A 30 91.02 40.81 54.11
N LEU A 31 91.28 39.53 54.40
CA LEU A 31 92.43 39.11 55.21
C LEU A 31 93.77 39.44 54.53
N THR A 32 93.83 39.33 53.21
CA THR A 32 95.02 39.74 52.45
C THR A 32 95.25 41.24 52.58
N MET A 33 94.19 42.04 52.44
CA MET A 33 94.28 43.50 52.65
C MET A 33 94.68 43.86 54.08
N TYR A 34 94.14 43.15 55.08
CA TYR A 34 94.51 43.34 56.49
C TYR A 34 96.01 43.05 56.70
N PHE A 35 96.49 41.91 56.23
CA PHE A 35 97.91 41.56 56.34
C PHE A 35 98.83 42.60 55.66
N LEU A 36 98.50 43.00 54.43
CA LEU A 36 99.27 44.03 53.70
C LEU A 36 99.21 45.39 54.38
N PHE A 37 98.07 45.76 54.96
CA PHE A 37 97.92 47.00 55.73
C PHE A 37 98.79 47.00 56.99
N GLY A 38 98.85 45.87 57.71
CA GLY A 38 99.78 45.71 58.85
C GLY A 38 101.24 45.86 58.44
N ILE A 39 101.64 45.31 57.29
CA ILE A 39 102.99 45.51 56.72
C ILE A 39 103.21 46.99 56.37
N ALA A 40 102.23 47.64 55.74
CA ALA A 40 102.32 49.06 55.39
C ALA A 40 102.53 49.94 56.63
N LEU A 41 101.80 49.67 57.72
CA LEU A 41 101.99 50.37 58.99
C LEU A 41 103.39 50.16 59.59
N ALA A 42 104.00 48.99 59.41
CA ALA A 42 105.34 48.73 59.92
C ALA A 42 106.41 49.67 59.35
N PHE A 43 106.25 50.15 58.11
CA PHE A 43 107.15 51.15 57.52
C PHE A 43 107.13 52.50 58.25
N PHE A 44 105.99 52.87 58.83
CA PHE A 44 105.83 54.15 59.51
C PHE A 44 106.20 54.10 60.99
N TYR A 45 106.04 52.93 61.62
CA TYR A 45 106.13 52.78 63.08
C TYR A 45 107.20 51.80 63.56
N ASP A 46 108.04 51.26 62.65
CA ASP A 46 109.12 50.30 62.95
C ASP A 46 108.66 49.04 63.72
N THR A 47 107.54 48.46 63.28
CA THR A 47 106.89 47.31 63.95
C THR A 47 106.88 46.04 63.08
N TYR A 48 107.93 45.81 62.30
CA TYR A 48 108.01 44.69 61.34
C TYR A 48 107.84 43.32 61.98
N LEU A 49 108.41 43.10 63.17
CA LEU A 49 108.28 41.82 63.89
C LEU A 49 106.82 41.51 64.22
N ILE A 50 106.07 42.51 64.66
CA ILE A 50 104.64 42.38 65.00
C ILE A 50 103.81 42.22 63.73
N ALA A 51 104.06 43.03 62.70
CA ALA A 51 103.33 42.97 61.43
C ALA A 51 103.44 41.60 60.74
N ILE A 52 104.66 41.09 60.59
CA ILE A 52 104.92 39.81 59.93
C ILE A 52 104.56 38.65 60.88
N GLY A 53 104.95 38.72 62.15
CA GLY A 53 104.73 37.65 63.12
C GLY A 53 103.25 37.41 63.41
N VAL A 54 102.57 38.41 63.97
CA VAL A 54 101.14 38.32 64.33
C VAL A 54 100.29 38.15 63.07
N GLY A 55 100.58 38.91 62.01
CA GLY A 55 99.87 38.81 60.75
C GLY A 55 99.95 37.41 60.13
N THR A 56 101.14 36.79 60.09
CA THR A 56 101.31 35.43 59.57
C THR A 56 100.61 34.40 60.45
N LEU A 57 100.71 34.52 61.79
CA LEU A 57 100.00 33.63 62.71
C LEU A 57 98.48 33.70 62.53
N CYS A 58 97.93 34.90 62.31
CA CYS A 58 96.53 35.12 61.99
C CYS A 58 96.10 34.41 60.69
N LEU A 59 96.90 34.53 59.62
CA LEU A 59 96.62 33.84 58.36
C LEU A 59 96.73 32.32 58.50
N VAL A 60 97.75 31.81 59.21
CA VAL A 60 97.92 30.38 59.48
C VAL A 60 96.76 29.85 60.32
N ALA A 61 96.30 30.58 61.33
CA ALA A 61 95.15 30.18 62.14
C ALA A 61 93.87 30.04 61.28
N TYR A 62 93.57 31.04 60.45
CA TYR A 62 92.38 31.00 59.58
C TYR A 62 92.49 29.93 58.49
N TYR A 63 93.54 29.97 57.67
CA TYR A 63 93.70 29.05 56.54
C TYR A 63 93.98 27.62 57.01
N GLY A 64 94.72 27.45 58.10
CA GLY A 64 94.98 26.14 58.70
C GLY A 64 93.70 25.49 59.24
N THR A 65 92.85 26.23 59.96
CA THR A 65 91.56 25.68 60.42
C THR A 65 90.59 25.43 59.28
N ARG A 66 90.59 26.27 58.23
CA ARG A 66 89.79 26.04 57.02
C ARG A 66 90.26 24.80 56.24
N TRP A 67 91.56 24.56 56.16
CA TRP A 67 92.13 23.40 55.47
C TRP A 67 91.92 22.10 56.25
N LEU A 68 92.13 22.12 57.57
CA LEU A 68 91.94 20.94 58.44
C LEU A 68 90.47 20.55 58.59
N LEU A 69 89.57 21.54 58.65
CA LEU A 69 88.14 21.32 58.96
C LEU A 69 87.22 22.07 57.97
N PRO A 70 87.27 21.76 56.66
CA PRO A 70 86.57 22.52 55.62
C PRO A 70 85.03 22.44 55.72
N ASN A 71 84.50 21.33 56.24
CA ASN A 71 83.06 21.13 56.43
C ASN A 71 82.54 21.66 57.78
N SER A 72 83.44 22.12 58.66
CA SER A 72 83.08 22.64 59.98
C SER A 72 82.88 24.16 59.91
N PRO A 73 81.91 24.73 60.65
CA PRO A 73 81.81 26.18 60.78
C PRO A 73 82.97 26.79 61.59
N LEU A 74 83.85 25.99 62.20
CA LEU A 74 84.87 26.42 63.15
C LEU A 74 85.79 27.51 62.59
N TYR A 75 86.27 27.38 61.35
CA TYR A 75 87.20 28.35 60.76
C TYR A 75 86.59 29.77 60.68
N ARG A 76 85.26 29.90 60.66
CA ARG A 76 84.57 31.21 60.71
C ARG A 76 84.52 31.80 62.12
N TYR A 77 84.45 30.96 63.15
CA TYR A 77 84.61 31.43 64.53
C TYR A 77 86.07 31.81 64.82
N VAL A 78 87.02 31.06 64.26
CA VAL A 78 88.45 31.44 64.31
C VAL A 78 88.68 32.75 63.57
N LEU A 79 88.07 32.95 62.40
CA LEU A 79 88.11 34.23 61.68
C LEU A 79 87.65 35.40 62.56
N ALA A 80 86.56 35.24 63.32
CA ALA A 80 86.07 36.29 64.20
C ALA A 80 87.13 36.70 65.23
N VAL A 81 87.88 35.74 65.78
CA VAL A 81 89.00 36.05 66.68
C VAL A 81 90.17 36.67 65.91
N VAL A 82 90.53 36.13 64.74
CA VAL A 82 91.63 36.63 63.89
C VAL A 82 91.44 38.10 63.51
N VAL A 83 90.22 38.49 63.15
CA VAL A 83 89.88 39.90 62.86
C VAL A 83 90.08 40.78 64.10
N GLY A 84 89.71 40.29 65.29
CA GLY A 84 90.01 40.95 66.55
C GLY A 84 91.51 41.10 66.81
N VAL A 85 92.29 40.05 66.56
CA VAL A 85 93.76 40.06 66.73
C VAL A 85 94.42 41.03 65.75
N PHE A 86 93.97 41.13 64.49
CA PHE A 86 94.46 42.15 63.58
C PHE A 86 94.16 43.58 64.08
N CYS A 87 92.99 43.80 64.68
CA CYS A 87 92.69 45.10 65.29
C CYS A 87 93.64 45.40 66.46
N ALA A 88 93.86 44.43 67.34
CA ALA A 88 94.83 44.54 68.43
C ALA A 88 96.25 44.82 67.90
N GLN A 89 96.65 44.14 66.83
CA GLN A 89 97.91 44.37 66.14
C GLN A 89 98.03 45.83 65.70
N TYR A 90 97.01 46.39 65.03
CA TYR A 90 97.08 47.77 64.55
C TYR A 90 97.07 48.80 65.68
N ILE A 91 96.32 48.56 66.76
CA ILE A 91 96.36 49.40 67.97
C ILE A 91 97.78 49.44 68.52
N TYR A 92 98.44 48.29 68.62
CA TYR A 92 99.83 48.21 69.06
C TYR A 92 100.79 48.93 68.10
N GLN A 93 100.72 48.63 66.79
CA GLN A 93 101.62 49.19 65.79
C GLN A 93 101.57 50.72 65.76
N MET A 94 100.39 51.29 66.03
CA MET A 94 100.16 52.73 66.03
C MET A 94 100.22 53.32 67.44
N HIS A 95 100.90 52.64 68.37
CA HIS A 95 101.17 53.12 69.72
C HIS A 95 99.91 53.56 70.49
N GLY A 96 98.80 52.84 70.29
CA GLY A 96 97.54 53.09 71.00
C GLY A 96 96.69 54.22 70.43
N LEU A 97 96.87 54.61 69.16
CA LEU A 97 96.00 55.60 68.50
C LEU A 97 94.52 55.19 68.57
N PHE A 98 93.68 56.12 69.01
CA PHE A 98 92.24 55.86 69.22
C PHE A 98 91.53 55.43 67.94
N GLU A 99 91.92 56.00 66.80
CA GLU A 99 91.32 55.74 65.50
C GLU A 99 91.42 54.26 65.10
N MET A 100 92.45 53.55 65.56
CA MET A 100 92.66 52.15 65.22
C MET A 100 91.66 51.21 65.89
N HIS A 101 90.99 51.66 66.95
CA HIS A 101 89.88 50.94 67.55
C HIS A 101 88.67 50.88 66.60
N PHE A 102 88.56 51.79 65.62
CA PHE A 102 87.46 51.79 64.65
C PHE A 102 87.61 50.72 63.55
N ILE A 103 88.83 50.20 63.32
CA ILE A 103 89.03 49.08 62.37
C ILE A 103 88.27 47.83 62.82
N PHE A 104 88.06 47.69 64.12
CA PHE A 104 87.18 46.69 64.68
C PHE A 104 85.77 46.71 64.07
N PHE A 105 85.20 47.89 63.78
CA PHE A 105 83.87 48.01 63.18
C PHE A 105 83.83 47.48 61.75
N VAL A 106 84.90 47.70 60.99
CA VAL A 106 85.07 47.10 59.65
C VAL A 106 85.10 45.58 59.76
N GLY A 107 85.86 45.07 60.73
CA GLY A 107 85.94 43.65 61.04
C GLY A 107 84.58 43.02 61.40
N SER A 108 83.84 43.66 62.32
CA SER A 108 82.50 43.24 62.71
C SER A 108 81.52 43.27 61.54
N ALA A 109 81.59 44.30 60.68
CA ALA A 109 80.77 44.42 59.48
C ALA A 109 81.09 43.31 58.44
N LEU A 110 82.36 42.93 58.28
CA LEU A 110 82.75 41.81 57.41
C LEU A 110 82.09 40.49 57.83
N LEU A 111 81.97 40.23 59.13
CA LEU A 111 81.33 39.01 59.64
C LEU A 111 79.83 38.91 59.31
N ILE A 112 79.15 40.03 59.03
CA ILE A 112 77.74 40.04 58.59
C ILE A 112 77.56 39.27 57.28
N THR A 113 78.60 39.20 56.44
CA THR A 113 78.53 38.50 55.14
C THR A 113 78.20 37.02 55.27
N TYR A 114 78.61 36.36 56.36
CA TYR A 114 78.22 34.97 56.65
C TYR A 114 76.77 34.82 57.14
N GLN A 115 76.08 35.93 57.42
CA GLN A 115 74.71 35.96 57.92
C GLN A 115 74.53 35.09 59.19
N ASN A 116 75.59 34.98 59.99
CA ASN A 116 75.59 34.26 61.25
C ASN A 116 75.99 35.20 62.40
N TRP A 117 74.97 35.69 63.12
CA TRP A 117 75.15 36.63 64.22
C TRP A 117 76.05 36.09 65.34
N ARG A 118 76.16 34.76 65.49
CA ARG A 118 77.00 34.12 66.50
C ARG A 118 78.48 34.40 66.32
N LEU A 119 78.92 34.80 65.12
CA LEU A 119 80.30 35.20 64.86
C LEU A 119 80.69 36.50 65.59
N GLN A 120 79.70 37.32 66.00
CA GLN A 120 79.97 38.52 66.80
C GLN A 120 80.35 38.18 68.24
N ILE A 121 79.99 36.98 68.76
CA ILE A 121 80.26 36.59 70.15
C ILE A 121 81.76 36.37 70.41
N PRO A 122 82.51 35.53 69.67
CA PRO A 122 83.95 35.40 69.88
C PRO A 122 84.69 36.72 69.70
N LEU A 123 84.23 37.53 68.73
CA LEU A 123 84.79 38.84 68.48
C LEU A 123 84.59 39.77 69.70
N LEU A 124 83.37 39.84 70.27
CA LEU A 124 83.07 40.58 71.49
C LEU A 124 83.91 40.10 72.68
N ILE A 125 84.00 38.78 72.89
CA ILE A 125 84.80 38.19 73.97
C ILE A 125 86.25 38.62 73.82
N PHE A 126 86.80 38.56 72.61
CA PHE A 126 88.17 38.98 72.34
C PHE A 126 88.39 40.46 72.66
N ILE A 127 87.48 41.36 72.26
CA ILE A 127 87.57 42.79 72.59
C ILE A 127 87.61 42.99 74.09
N VAL A 128 86.64 42.43 74.82
CA VAL A 128 86.49 42.66 76.25
C VAL A 128 87.74 42.19 76.99
N LEU A 129 88.26 41.02 76.63
CA LEU A 129 89.51 40.50 77.19
C LEU A 129 90.70 41.37 76.81
N HIS A 130 90.89 41.69 75.52
CA HIS A 130 92.01 42.51 75.06
C HIS A 130 92.01 43.89 75.71
N HIS A 131 90.89 44.62 75.62
CA HIS A 131 90.78 45.98 76.13
C HIS A 131 90.89 46.00 77.65
N GLY A 132 90.23 45.07 78.36
CA GLY A 132 90.31 45.00 79.82
C GLY A 132 91.71 44.64 80.32
N ILE A 133 92.35 43.62 79.72
CA ILE A 133 93.69 43.19 80.10
C ILE A 133 94.71 44.28 79.74
N PHE A 134 94.72 44.77 78.50
CA PHE A 134 95.74 45.74 78.07
C PHE A 134 95.58 47.09 78.76
N ALA A 135 94.35 47.55 79.04
CA ALA A 135 94.13 48.74 79.87
C ALA A 135 94.69 48.55 81.28
N TYR A 136 94.46 47.39 81.91
CA TYR A 136 95.00 47.09 83.23
C TYR A 136 96.53 47.00 83.24
N LEU A 137 97.12 46.29 82.26
CA LEU A 137 98.57 46.14 82.16
C LEU A 137 99.26 47.50 81.90
N GLN A 138 98.69 48.33 81.03
CA GLN A 138 99.16 49.70 80.79
C GLN A 138 99.05 50.55 82.07
N PHE A 139 97.94 50.47 82.81
CA PHE A 139 97.74 51.18 84.08
C PHE A 139 98.75 50.77 85.16
N THR A 140 99.16 49.50 85.22
CA THR A 140 100.17 49.01 86.18
C THR A 140 101.61 49.47 85.86
N GLY A 141 101.82 50.21 84.77
CA GLY A 141 103.11 50.80 84.43
C GLY A 141 104.03 49.89 83.61
N MET A 142 103.51 48.82 83.01
CA MET A 142 104.29 48.04 82.04
C MET A 142 104.54 48.88 80.78
N LYS A 143 105.81 49.16 80.52
CA LYS A 143 106.28 49.88 79.33
C LYS A 143 106.12 48.99 78.10
N ASP A 144 105.86 49.62 76.95
CA ASP A 144 105.70 48.99 75.63
C ASP A 144 104.44 48.12 75.45
N ILE A 145 103.39 48.33 76.27
CA ILE A 145 102.04 47.81 76.03
C ILE A 145 101.11 48.98 75.71
N TYR A 146 100.55 48.98 74.49
CA TYR A 146 99.69 50.06 74.01
C TYR A 146 98.24 49.61 73.88
N PHE A 147 97.40 50.06 74.81
CA PHE A 147 95.96 50.10 74.65
C PHE A 147 95.53 51.46 74.10
N THR A 148 95.93 52.56 74.75
CA THR A 148 95.69 53.93 74.27
C THR A 148 96.90 54.83 74.46
N GLN A 149 96.94 55.98 73.79
CA GLN A 149 97.98 56.99 74.01
C GLN A 149 97.91 57.68 75.39
N LEU A 150 96.81 57.53 76.12
CA LEU A 150 96.63 58.15 77.43
C LEU A 150 97.25 57.27 78.52
N GLU A 151 97.97 57.89 79.48
CA GLU A 151 98.47 57.19 80.67
C GLU A 151 97.32 56.64 81.53
N PHE A 152 96.18 57.33 81.53
CA PHE A 152 94.94 56.90 82.16
C PHE A 152 93.74 57.28 81.29
N MET A 153 92.84 56.31 81.03
CA MET A 153 91.55 56.59 80.43
C MET A 153 90.53 56.87 81.53
N ASP A 154 89.89 58.04 81.49
CA ASP A 154 88.83 58.36 82.45
C ASP A 154 87.63 57.41 82.31
N LEU A 155 86.88 57.24 83.40
CA LEU A 155 85.73 56.34 83.45
C LEU A 155 84.65 56.70 82.42
N GLN A 156 84.46 57.99 82.12
CA GLN A 156 83.42 58.47 81.22
C GLN A 156 83.74 58.07 79.76
N SER A 157 84.98 58.27 79.33
CA SER A 157 85.51 57.90 78.02
C SER A 157 85.51 56.39 77.83
N PHE A 158 85.88 55.62 78.85
CA PHE A 158 85.79 54.15 78.82
C PHE A 158 84.35 53.66 78.67
N VAL A 159 83.43 54.21 79.47
CA VAL A 159 82.00 53.85 79.41
C VAL A 159 81.41 54.22 78.04
N LEU A 160 81.74 55.39 77.49
CA LEU A 160 81.28 55.80 76.16
C LEU A 160 81.80 54.87 75.07
N HIS A 161 83.08 54.51 75.12
CA HIS A 161 83.70 53.59 74.16
C HIS A 161 83.09 52.18 74.23
N ALA A 162 82.86 51.67 75.44
CA ALA A 162 82.18 50.40 75.67
C ALA A 162 80.73 50.41 75.17
N LEU A 163 80.01 51.51 75.40
CA LEU A 163 78.63 51.69 74.93
C LEU A 163 78.57 51.68 73.40
N ILE A 164 79.40 52.50 72.73
CA ILE A 164 79.44 52.58 71.25
C ILE A 164 79.77 51.21 70.65
N THR A 165 80.79 50.53 71.18
CA THR A 165 81.20 49.20 70.72
C THR A 165 80.08 48.18 70.89
N THR A 166 79.38 48.21 72.04
CA THR A 166 78.23 47.33 72.31
C THR A 166 77.08 47.59 71.34
N VAL A 167 76.73 48.85 71.10
CA VAL A 167 75.65 49.23 70.17
C VAL A 167 75.97 48.78 68.75
N ILE A 168 77.21 48.99 68.28
CA ILE A 168 77.61 48.60 66.92
C ILE A 168 77.61 47.08 66.76
N LEU A 169 78.16 46.34 67.72
CA LEU A 169 78.13 44.87 67.69
C LEU A 169 76.71 44.34 67.73
N TYR A 170 75.83 44.95 68.52
CA TYR A 170 74.42 44.62 68.57
C TYR A 170 73.73 44.85 67.23
N ILE A 171 73.92 46.02 66.60
CA ILE A 171 73.36 46.34 65.29
C ILE A 171 73.85 45.34 64.24
N ASN A 172 75.15 45.04 64.21
CA ASN A 172 75.74 44.09 63.26
C ASN A 172 75.22 42.67 63.49
N ALA A 173 75.06 42.25 64.75
CA ALA A 173 74.43 40.97 65.10
C ALA A 173 72.96 40.91 64.65
N LEU A 174 72.19 41.96 64.88
CA LEU A 174 70.79 42.07 64.44
C LEU A 174 70.65 42.00 62.92
N TRP A 175 71.47 42.75 62.18
CA TRP A 175 71.48 42.72 60.72
C TRP A 175 71.84 41.33 60.19
N SER A 176 72.90 40.73 60.75
CA SER A 176 73.30 39.37 60.41
C SER A 176 72.21 38.34 60.70
N TYR A 177 71.48 38.48 61.81
CA TYR A 177 70.34 37.61 62.14
C TYR A 177 69.17 37.81 61.17
N SER A 178 68.81 39.06 60.87
CA SER A 178 67.73 39.43 59.95
C SER A 178 67.97 38.88 58.55
N LEU A 179 69.19 39.06 58.01
CA LEU A 179 69.59 38.49 56.73
C LEU A 179 69.52 36.95 56.74
N GLY A 180 70.05 36.30 57.78
CA GLY A 180 69.94 34.85 57.93
C GLY A 180 68.49 34.35 58.03
N LYS A 181 67.59 35.12 58.67
CA LYS A 181 66.15 34.80 58.71
C LYS A 181 65.51 34.93 57.32
N ARG A 182 65.82 35.99 56.57
CA ARG A 182 65.34 36.18 55.19
C ARG A 182 65.78 35.05 54.28
N THR A 183 67.03 34.63 54.35
CA THR A 183 67.55 33.50 53.58
C THR A 183 66.82 32.19 53.90
N ARG A 184 66.55 31.90 55.19
CA ARG A 184 65.76 30.72 55.59
C ARG A 184 64.34 30.75 55.02
N ASN A 185 63.67 31.90 55.10
CA ASN A 185 62.31 32.05 54.58
C ASN A 185 62.28 31.91 53.06
N MET A 186 63.25 32.48 52.36
CA MET A 186 63.33 32.36 50.90
C MET A 186 63.54 30.90 50.48
N ALA A 187 64.43 30.18 51.16
CA ALA A 187 64.64 28.75 50.91
C ALA A 187 63.35 27.93 51.13
N ALA A 188 62.52 28.29 52.12
CA ALA A 188 61.23 27.64 52.36
C ALA A 188 60.26 27.88 51.19
N ILE A 189 60.15 29.13 50.75
CA ILE A 189 59.27 29.53 49.64
C ILE A 189 59.70 28.84 48.35
N THR A 190 61.00 28.79 48.05
CA THR A 190 61.51 28.14 46.84
C THR A 190 61.24 26.64 46.84
N ASP A 191 61.40 25.95 47.98
CA ASP A 191 61.09 24.52 48.13
C ASP A 191 59.59 24.26 47.93
N GLN A 192 58.73 25.05 48.58
CA GLN A 192 57.28 24.97 48.42
C GLN A 192 56.84 25.22 46.98
N LEU A 193 57.40 26.24 46.31
CA LEU A 193 57.11 26.53 44.90
C LEU A 193 57.58 25.38 43.99
N SER A 194 58.74 24.79 44.27
CA SER A 194 59.24 23.65 43.50
C SER A 194 58.29 22.46 43.60
N ASP A 195 57.77 22.17 44.80
CA ASP A 195 56.80 21.10 44.98
C ASP A 195 55.46 21.41 44.29
N GLN A 196 54.96 22.65 44.38
CA GLN A 196 53.77 23.08 43.62
C GLN A 196 53.95 22.91 42.10
N LEU A 197 55.11 23.27 41.55
CA LEU A 197 55.40 23.09 40.13
C LEU A 197 55.42 21.60 39.72
N LYS A 198 55.87 20.69 40.59
CA LYS A 198 55.79 19.25 40.34
C LYS A 198 54.34 18.77 40.27
N HIS A 199 53.47 19.26 41.16
CA HIS A 199 52.04 18.93 41.12
C HIS A 199 51.39 19.40 39.81
N VAL A 200 51.67 20.63 39.38
CA VAL A 200 51.19 21.15 38.10
C VAL A 200 51.72 20.32 36.92
N GLY A 201 53.01 19.97 36.92
CA GLY A 201 53.61 19.13 35.86
C GLY A 201 52.93 17.75 35.75
N ARG A 202 52.60 17.12 36.87
CA ARG A 202 51.84 15.86 36.90
C ARG A 202 50.42 16.03 36.34
N ASN A 203 49.72 17.09 36.71
CA ASN A 203 48.39 17.40 36.20
C ASN A 203 48.40 17.59 34.67
N ILE A 204 49.41 18.29 34.14
CA ILE A 204 49.58 18.48 32.69
C ILE A 204 49.82 17.13 31.99
N ALA A 205 50.73 16.31 32.51
CA ALA A 205 51.01 14.99 31.93
C ALA A 205 49.77 14.08 31.91
N PHE A 206 48.97 14.12 32.98
CA PHE A 206 47.72 13.36 33.05
C PHE A 206 46.66 13.87 32.06
N ALA A 207 46.50 15.19 31.94
CA ALA A 207 45.60 15.78 30.96
C ALA A 207 46.01 15.43 29.52
N ASP A 208 47.31 15.42 29.21
CA ASP A 208 47.86 15.02 27.91
C ASP A 208 47.54 13.55 27.59
N GLU A 209 47.70 12.63 28.54
CA GLU A 209 47.32 11.22 28.37
C GLU A 209 45.82 11.03 28.08
N ILE A 210 44.94 11.76 28.80
CA ILE A 210 43.50 11.76 28.51
C ILE A 210 43.24 12.28 27.09
N SER A 211 43.91 13.37 26.69
CA SER A 211 43.73 13.97 25.35
C SER A 211 44.15 13.04 24.21
N LYS A 212 45.14 12.17 24.45
CA LYS A 212 45.60 11.13 23.51
C LYS A 212 44.68 9.89 23.48
N GLY A 213 43.60 9.88 24.27
CA GLY A 213 42.66 8.76 24.37
C GLY A 213 43.11 7.64 25.31
N ASN A 214 44.19 7.82 26.09
CA ASN A 214 44.63 6.84 27.06
C ASN A 214 43.86 6.97 28.38
N LEU A 215 42.60 6.52 28.36
CA LEU A 215 41.69 6.63 29.50
C LEU A 215 41.98 5.66 30.64
N LYS A 216 42.93 4.72 30.48
CA LYS A 216 43.32 3.74 31.51
C LYS A 216 44.51 4.16 32.37
N THR A 217 45.10 5.32 32.08
CA THR A 217 46.22 5.86 32.86
C THR A 217 45.83 6.05 34.32
N GLN A 218 46.69 5.56 35.23
CA GLN A 218 46.52 5.72 36.66
C GLN A 218 47.02 7.09 37.11
N TYR A 219 46.16 7.83 37.82
CA TYR A 219 46.50 9.10 38.45
C TYR A 219 46.05 9.09 39.90
N GLU A 220 46.99 9.35 40.81
CA GLU A 220 46.71 9.39 42.24
C GLU A 220 46.82 10.82 42.75
N VAL A 221 45.74 11.32 43.34
CA VAL A 221 45.76 12.63 44.01
C VAL A 221 46.53 12.47 45.31
N THR A 222 47.77 12.97 45.33
CA THR A 222 48.66 12.86 46.50
C THR A 222 48.52 14.01 47.48
N ASP A 223 47.76 15.05 47.13
CA ASP A 223 47.48 16.23 47.96
C ASP A 223 45.97 16.48 47.94
N ASP A 224 45.37 16.50 49.13
CA ASP A 224 43.93 16.76 49.30
C ASP A 224 43.52 18.16 48.80
N ASN A 225 44.46 19.09 48.58
CA ASN A 225 44.17 20.40 48.01
C ASN A 225 44.34 20.49 46.48
N ASP A 226 44.69 19.39 45.79
CA ASP A 226 44.83 19.36 44.32
C ASP A 226 43.46 19.28 43.62
N GLU A 227 42.72 20.38 43.65
CA GLU A 227 41.39 20.50 43.04
C GLU A 227 41.43 20.28 41.51
N LEU A 228 42.54 20.65 40.86
CA LEU A 228 42.72 20.40 39.43
C LEU A 228 42.85 18.90 39.16
N GLY A 229 43.68 18.19 39.91
CA GLY A 229 43.83 16.73 39.79
C GLY A 229 42.52 15.98 40.06
N LYS A 230 41.76 16.38 41.09
CA LYS A 230 40.42 15.83 41.37
C LYS A 230 39.45 16.06 40.21
N SER A 231 39.46 17.26 39.61
CA SER A 231 38.61 17.61 38.48
C SER A 231 38.98 16.81 37.23
N LEU A 232 40.28 16.62 36.95
CA LEU A 232 40.77 15.79 35.85
C LEU A 232 40.37 14.32 36.03
N LEU A 233 40.44 13.76 37.25
CA LEU A 233 39.97 12.41 37.54
C LEU A 233 38.46 12.25 37.33
N LYS A 234 37.67 13.27 37.72
CA LYS A 234 36.22 13.28 37.47
C LYS A 234 35.95 13.32 35.96
N MET A 235 36.70 14.13 35.21
CA MET A 235 36.61 14.20 33.76
C MET A 235 36.94 12.85 33.10
N GLN A 236 38.06 12.20 33.47
CA GLN A 236 38.43 10.87 32.97
C GLN A 236 37.29 9.86 33.21
N ARG A 237 36.75 9.79 34.42
CA ARG A 237 35.64 8.88 34.75
C ARG A 237 34.40 9.13 33.89
N ASN A 238 34.04 10.40 33.69
CA ASN A 238 32.90 10.75 32.84
C ASN A 238 33.14 10.36 31.37
N ILE A 239 34.36 10.54 30.85
CA ILE A 239 34.69 10.14 29.48
C ILE A 239 34.64 8.62 29.35
N VAL A 240 35.23 7.86 30.28
CA VAL A 240 35.15 6.39 30.29
C VAL A 240 33.69 5.94 30.27
N GLN A 241 32.86 6.48 31.16
CA GLN A 241 31.45 6.14 31.23
C GLN A 241 30.69 6.51 29.95
N ALA A 242 30.99 7.67 29.34
CA ALA A 242 30.38 8.09 28.09
C ALA A 242 30.80 7.19 26.92
N THR A 243 32.08 6.83 26.83
CA THR A 243 32.62 5.92 25.80
C THR A 243 32.04 4.51 25.94
N ASP A 244 31.90 3.99 27.16
CA ASP A 244 31.31 2.68 27.40
C ASP A 244 29.82 2.67 27.03
N ARG A 245 29.07 3.74 27.37
CA ARG A 245 27.68 3.93 26.91
C ARG A 245 27.58 4.00 25.40
N GLU A 246 28.41 4.80 24.76
CA GLU A 246 28.43 4.95 23.30
C GLU A 246 28.72 3.61 22.60
N ARG A 247 29.62 2.79 23.14
CA ARG A 247 29.88 1.44 22.64
C ARG A 247 28.66 0.53 22.77
N ALA A 248 27.99 0.53 23.92
CA ALA A 248 26.77 -0.25 24.12
C ALA A 248 25.65 0.20 23.18
N ASP A 249 25.43 1.50 23.03
CA ASP A 249 24.44 2.07 22.11
C ASP A 249 24.74 1.68 20.66
N LYS A 250 26.01 1.78 20.24
CA LYS A 250 26.42 1.39 18.90
C LYS A 250 26.19 -0.10 18.63
N TYR A 251 26.50 -0.97 19.59
CA TYR A 251 26.21 -2.39 19.51
C TYR A 251 24.70 -2.62 19.32
N ILE A 252 23.85 -2.02 20.16
CA ILE A 252 22.39 -2.17 20.06
C ILE A 252 21.88 -1.67 18.71
N THR A 253 22.27 -0.45 18.28
CA THR A 253 21.80 0.14 17.02
C THR A 253 22.23 -0.66 15.81
N GLN A 254 23.48 -1.15 15.77
CA GLN A 254 23.97 -1.98 14.66
C GLN A 254 23.25 -3.33 14.60
N GLY A 255 23.07 -3.99 15.76
CA GLY A 255 22.33 -5.24 15.81
C GLY A 255 20.87 -5.07 15.36
N VAL A 256 20.16 -4.07 15.87
CA VAL A 256 18.75 -3.82 15.49
C VAL A 256 18.64 -3.50 14.00
N ALA A 257 19.61 -2.77 13.43
CA ALA A 257 19.65 -2.52 11.99
C ALA A 257 19.80 -3.81 11.17
N GLN A 258 20.68 -4.73 11.59
CA GLN A 258 20.86 -6.05 10.93
C GLN A 258 19.58 -6.89 11.00
N ILE A 259 18.94 -6.95 12.17
CA ILE A 259 17.64 -7.60 12.33
C ILE A 259 16.60 -6.97 11.41
N GLY A 260 16.54 -5.64 11.35
CA GLY A 260 15.65 -4.91 10.45
C GLY A 260 15.86 -5.21 8.96
N GLU A 261 17.08 -5.51 8.52
CA GLU A 261 17.35 -5.95 7.14
C GLU A 261 16.80 -7.36 6.86
N ILE A 262 16.96 -8.29 7.81
CA ILE A 262 16.42 -9.65 7.70
C ILE A 262 14.89 -9.62 7.65
N LEU A 263 14.27 -8.84 8.55
CA LEU A 263 12.81 -8.63 8.60
C LEU A 263 12.26 -8.13 7.26
N ARG A 264 12.97 -7.24 6.56
CA ARG A 264 12.57 -6.73 5.24
C ARG A 264 12.76 -7.73 4.10
N ARG A 265 13.77 -8.60 4.18
CA ARG A 265 14.12 -9.54 3.10
C ARG A 265 13.14 -10.71 3.02
N HIS A 266 12.67 -11.22 4.15
CA HIS A 266 11.82 -12.42 4.23
C HIS A 266 10.37 -12.10 4.66
N ALA A 267 9.80 -11.02 4.13
CA ALA A 267 8.44 -10.57 4.49
C ALA A 267 7.32 -11.58 4.14
N ASP A 268 7.57 -12.48 3.19
CA ASP A 268 6.53 -13.38 2.65
C ASP A 268 6.69 -14.85 3.08
N ASN A 269 7.72 -15.18 3.88
CA ASN A 269 7.98 -16.55 4.32
C ASN A 269 8.36 -16.59 5.80
N MET A 270 7.37 -16.91 6.64
CA MET A 270 7.52 -16.96 8.09
C MET A 270 8.58 -17.96 8.55
N GLN A 271 8.72 -19.12 7.89
CA GLN A 271 9.65 -20.16 8.30
C GLN A 271 11.10 -19.76 8.03
N GLU A 272 11.40 -19.28 6.82
CA GLU A 272 12.75 -18.78 6.48
C GLU A 272 13.14 -17.59 7.34
N LEU A 273 12.21 -16.65 7.56
CA LEU A 273 12.42 -15.51 8.44
C LEU A 273 12.80 -15.97 9.85
N SER A 274 12.06 -16.94 10.39
CA SER A 274 12.27 -17.49 11.73
C SER A 274 13.66 -18.10 11.88
N ASP A 275 14.09 -18.90 10.90
CA ASP A 275 15.36 -19.60 10.92
C ASP A 275 16.56 -18.64 10.76
N GLU A 276 16.48 -17.64 9.87
CA GLU A 276 17.55 -16.65 9.69
C GLU A 276 17.67 -15.73 10.92
N LEU A 277 16.54 -15.26 11.48
CA LEU A 277 16.53 -14.42 12.69
C LEU A 277 17.18 -15.12 13.88
N ILE A 278 16.80 -16.37 14.16
CA ILE A 278 17.38 -17.12 15.28
C ILE A 278 18.87 -17.37 15.06
N GLY A 279 19.27 -17.69 13.82
CA GLY A 279 20.69 -17.84 13.48
C GLY A 279 21.49 -16.56 13.71
N GLU A 280 20.95 -15.41 13.27
CA GLU A 280 21.65 -14.13 13.39
C GLU A 280 21.69 -13.62 14.82
N LEU A 281 20.56 -13.65 15.55
CA LEU A 281 20.52 -13.29 16.97
C LEU A 281 21.48 -14.14 17.79
N THR A 282 21.56 -15.45 17.51
CA THR A 282 22.48 -16.35 18.21
C THR A 282 23.94 -15.93 17.97
N ARG A 283 24.32 -15.67 16.72
CA ARG A 283 25.69 -15.26 16.37
C ARG A 283 26.05 -13.88 16.92
N TYR A 284 25.17 -12.90 16.74
CA TYR A 284 25.41 -11.52 17.13
C TYR A 284 25.59 -11.38 18.65
N THR A 285 24.75 -12.09 19.42
CA THR A 285 24.81 -12.10 20.88
C THR A 285 25.83 -13.09 21.46
N GLN A 286 26.54 -13.83 20.59
CA GLN A 286 27.45 -14.90 20.97
C GLN A 286 26.79 -15.96 21.87
N SER A 287 25.49 -16.18 21.68
CA SER A 287 24.76 -17.25 22.33
C SER A 287 25.19 -18.58 21.72
N ASN A 288 25.08 -19.66 22.49
CA ASN A 288 25.40 -21.01 22.02
C ASN A 288 24.20 -21.69 21.36
N GLN A 289 23.00 -21.39 21.85
CA GLN A 289 21.74 -21.90 21.31
C GLN A 289 20.69 -20.80 21.34
N GLY A 290 19.75 -20.88 20.41
CA GLY A 290 18.59 -20.02 20.34
C GLY A 290 17.40 -20.76 19.76
N CYS A 291 16.20 -20.45 20.22
CA CYS A 291 14.95 -20.94 19.65
C CYS A 291 13.86 -19.88 19.69
N MET A 292 12.92 -20.00 18.76
CA MET A 292 11.74 -19.16 18.68
C MET A 292 10.49 -20.03 18.81
N PHE A 293 9.57 -19.55 19.64
CA PHE A 293 8.24 -20.11 19.80
C PHE A 293 7.22 -19.08 19.32
N LEU A 294 6.33 -19.43 18.40
CA LEU A 294 5.25 -18.56 17.95
C LEU A 294 3.91 -19.03 18.51
N ARG A 295 3.00 -18.08 18.75
CA ARG A 295 1.63 -18.36 19.19
C ARG A 295 0.81 -18.95 18.04
N GLU A 296 0.21 -20.09 18.33
CA GLU A 296 -0.80 -20.77 17.52
C GLU A 296 -2.06 -21.03 18.35
N GLU A 297 -3.16 -21.34 17.69
CA GLU A 297 -4.43 -21.73 18.31
C GLU A 297 -4.77 -23.16 17.88
N ASP A 298 -5.28 -23.98 18.80
CA ASP A 298 -5.74 -25.32 18.47
C ASP A 298 -7.20 -25.34 17.96
N GLU A 299 -7.72 -26.53 17.63
CA GLU A 299 -9.09 -26.70 17.12
C GLU A 299 -10.17 -26.16 18.07
N ASN A 300 -9.88 -26.04 19.36
CA ASN A 300 -10.78 -25.50 20.38
C ASN A 300 -10.57 -23.99 20.62
N GLY A 301 -9.60 -23.37 19.94
CA GLY A 301 -9.21 -21.97 20.12
C GLY A 301 -8.32 -21.72 21.33
N GLU A 302 -7.75 -22.76 21.97
CA GLU A 302 -6.81 -22.57 23.08
C GLU A 302 -5.42 -22.21 22.54
N PRO A 303 -4.80 -21.11 23.05
CA PRO A 303 -3.49 -20.68 22.58
C PRO A 303 -2.40 -21.62 23.07
N TYR A 304 -1.43 -21.92 22.22
CA TYR A 304 -0.20 -22.62 22.60
C TYR A 304 1.00 -22.05 21.87
N LEU A 305 2.19 -22.34 22.39
CA LEU A 305 3.45 -21.93 21.80
C LEU A 305 4.05 -23.09 21.01
N LYS A 306 4.26 -22.88 19.72
CA LYS A 306 4.89 -23.83 18.81
C LYS A 306 6.31 -23.39 18.52
N MET A 307 7.30 -24.26 18.75
CA MET A 307 8.67 -24.00 18.31
C MET A 307 8.71 -23.97 16.78
N THR A 308 9.08 -22.83 16.20
CA THR A 308 9.14 -22.64 14.73
C THR A 308 10.55 -22.60 14.19
N ALA A 309 11.52 -22.17 14.99
CA ALA A 309 12.94 -22.14 14.60
C ALA A 309 13.84 -22.49 15.79
N ALA A 310 14.97 -23.14 15.51
CA ALA A 310 16.02 -23.32 16.50
C ALA A 310 17.41 -23.40 15.83
N TYR A 311 18.42 -22.89 16.53
CA TYR A 311 19.82 -22.92 16.12
C TYR A 311 20.66 -23.71 17.14
N ALA A 312 21.48 -24.62 16.62
CA ALA A 312 22.34 -25.52 17.39
C ALA A 312 21.59 -26.36 18.46
N TYR A 313 20.30 -26.66 18.23
CA TYR A 313 19.44 -27.43 19.12
C TYR A 313 19.43 -28.93 18.73
N ASP A 314 19.20 -29.84 19.68
CA ASP A 314 19.21 -31.29 19.41
C ASP A 314 18.04 -31.68 18.47
N ARG A 315 18.38 -32.24 17.29
CA ARG A 315 17.41 -32.61 16.23
C ARG A 315 16.32 -33.57 16.71
N LYS A 316 16.55 -34.37 17.77
CA LYS A 316 15.53 -35.30 18.30
C LYS A 316 14.39 -34.62 19.09
N LYS A 317 14.58 -33.39 19.60
CA LYS A 317 13.54 -32.61 20.30
C LYS A 317 12.79 -31.61 19.41
N PHE A 318 13.28 -31.39 18.18
CA PHE A 318 12.68 -30.49 17.20
C PHE A 318 11.26 -30.95 16.75
N MET A 319 10.91 -32.22 17.01
CA MET A 319 9.70 -32.86 16.50
C MET A 319 8.46 -32.73 17.42
N GLU A 320 8.57 -32.21 18.65
CA GLU A 320 7.48 -32.22 19.66
C GLU A 320 7.29 -30.90 20.46
N GLY A 321 7.84 -29.76 20.00
CA GLY A 321 7.88 -28.51 20.78
C GLY A 321 6.57 -27.73 20.89
N ARG A 322 5.47 -28.34 21.38
CA ARG A 322 4.27 -27.64 21.85
C ARG A 322 4.42 -27.33 23.33
N VAL A 323 4.31 -26.06 23.70
CA VAL A 323 4.38 -25.57 25.07
C VAL A 323 3.04 -24.91 25.41
N GLY A 324 2.36 -25.38 26.47
CA GLY A 324 1.15 -24.74 26.98
C GLY A 324 1.47 -23.41 27.67
N ILE A 325 0.50 -22.51 27.69
CA ILE A 325 0.65 -21.21 28.36
C ILE A 325 0.74 -21.45 29.88
N GLY A 326 1.85 -21.02 30.49
CA GLY A 326 2.14 -21.23 31.91
C GLY A 326 2.84 -22.54 32.29
N ASP A 327 3.03 -23.49 31.37
CA ASP A 327 3.57 -24.84 31.68
C ASP A 327 5.11 -24.89 31.78
N SER A 328 5.80 -23.82 31.41
CA SER A 328 7.27 -23.70 31.47
C SER A 328 7.70 -22.24 31.63
N LEU A 329 9.00 -21.98 31.80
CA LEU A 329 9.51 -20.60 31.84
C LEU A 329 9.26 -19.84 30.52
N VAL A 330 9.21 -20.55 29.39
CA VAL A 330 8.79 -19.97 28.09
C VAL A 330 7.31 -19.59 28.12
N GLY A 331 6.45 -20.48 28.61
CA GLY A 331 5.02 -20.21 28.77
C GLY A 331 4.71 -19.12 29.81
N GLN A 332 5.52 -19.02 30.86
CA GLN A 332 5.41 -18.00 31.90
C GLN A 332 5.87 -16.62 31.38
N CYS A 333 6.96 -16.56 30.62
CA CYS A 333 7.41 -15.35 29.92
C CYS A 333 6.32 -14.81 29.00
N PHE A 334 5.63 -15.69 28.26
CA PHE A 334 4.49 -15.31 27.43
C PHE A 334 3.33 -14.71 28.24
N LEU A 335 2.99 -15.34 29.38
CA LEU A 335 1.88 -14.91 30.23
C LEU A 335 2.18 -13.59 30.94
N GLU A 336 3.38 -13.42 31.49
CA GLU A 336 3.78 -12.27 32.28
C GLU A 336 4.21 -11.07 31.42
N LYS A 337 4.55 -11.30 30.14
CA LYS A 337 5.06 -10.28 29.20
C LYS A 337 6.38 -9.64 29.67
N GLU A 338 7.13 -10.33 30.52
CA GLU A 338 8.40 -9.86 31.07
C GLU A 338 9.58 -10.71 30.59
N VAL A 339 10.76 -10.07 30.52
CA VAL A 339 12.01 -10.75 30.19
C VAL A 339 12.52 -11.52 31.40
N ILE A 340 12.79 -12.80 31.21
CA ILE A 340 13.34 -13.68 32.26
C ILE A 340 14.83 -13.92 31.97
N VAL A 341 15.69 -13.59 32.93
CA VAL A 341 17.15 -13.86 32.86
C VAL A 341 17.55 -14.81 33.98
N LEU A 342 17.98 -16.02 33.61
CA LEU A 342 18.37 -17.07 34.54
C LEU A 342 19.89 -17.20 34.57
N THR A 343 20.51 -16.74 35.66
CA THR A 343 21.97 -16.87 35.87
C THR A 343 22.37 -18.14 36.64
N GLN A 344 21.39 -18.89 37.13
CA GLN A 344 21.55 -20.21 37.74
C GLN A 344 20.57 -21.17 37.07
N VAL A 345 21.05 -21.84 36.02
CA VAL A 345 20.22 -22.70 35.18
C VAL A 345 20.10 -24.09 35.84
N PRO A 346 18.87 -24.60 36.08
CA PRO A 346 18.69 -25.96 36.59
C PRO A 346 19.28 -27.00 35.63
N LYS A 347 19.93 -28.04 36.17
CA LYS A 347 20.71 -29.02 35.39
C LYS A 347 19.92 -29.73 34.28
N ASP A 348 18.62 -29.89 34.45
CA ASP A 348 17.74 -30.60 33.52
C ASP A 348 16.79 -29.67 32.74
N TYR A 349 16.91 -28.35 32.89
CA TYR A 349 16.09 -27.39 32.15
C TYR A 349 16.47 -27.37 30.66
N ILE A 350 17.73 -27.03 30.36
CA ILE A 350 18.26 -26.99 28.99
C ILE A 350 19.71 -27.50 28.98
N LYS A 351 20.10 -28.17 27.88
CA LYS A 351 21.46 -28.69 27.67
C LYS A 351 21.95 -28.28 26.29
N ILE A 352 23.14 -27.69 26.25
CA ILE A 352 23.85 -27.38 25.00
C ILE A 352 24.49 -28.65 24.48
N THR A 353 24.15 -29.03 23.24
CA THR A 353 24.66 -30.24 22.59
C THR A 353 25.89 -29.93 21.76
N SER A 354 26.98 -30.64 22.02
CA SER A 354 28.21 -30.64 21.22
C SER A 354 28.44 -32.05 20.66
N GLY A 355 29.23 -32.16 19.59
CA GLY A 355 29.68 -33.46 19.07
C GLY A 355 30.46 -34.31 20.09
N LEU A 356 30.86 -33.72 21.23
CA LEU A 356 31.63 -34.35 22.30
C LEU A 356 30.83 -34.55 23.61
N GLY A 357 29.56 -34.11 23.71
CA GLY A 357 28.75 -34.27 24.92
C GLY A 357 27.67 -33.19 25.15
N LEU A 358 27.03 -33.24 26.32
CA LEU A 358 26.01 -32.28 26.78
C LEU A 358 26.56 -31.43 27.94
N ALA A 359 26.29 -30.12 27.93
CA ALA A 359 26.66 -29.23 29.03
C ALA A 359 25.52 -28.27 29.40
N THR A 360 25.36 -27.96 30.69
CA THR A 360 24.38 -26.97 31.17
C THR A 360 24.95 -25.56 30.93
N PRO A 361 24.18 -24.63 30.32
CA PRO A 361 24.61 -23.25 30.14
C PRO A 361 24.78 -22.51 31.47
N SER A 362 25.57 -21.44 31.45
CA SER A 362 25.74 -20.55 32.61
C SER A 362 24.62 -19.51 32.71
N CYS A 363 23.96 -19.22 31.59
CA CYS A 363 22.91 -18.22 31.51
C CYS A 363 21.86 -18.62 30.47
N VAL A 364 20.58 -18.37 30.77
CA VAL A 364 19.48 -18.45 29.81
C VAL A 364 18.71 -17.14 29.85
N ILE A 365 18.34 -16.61 28.69
CA ILE A 365 17.46 -15.45 28.57
C ILE A 365 16.22 -15.84 27.77
N ILE A 366 15.05 -15.46 28.27
CA ILE A 366 13.75 -15.72 27.65
C ILE A 366 13.05 -14.37 27.50
N ILE A 367 12.69 -14.02 26.27
CA ILE A 367 12.20 -12.69 25.90
C ILE A 367 10.87 -12.83 25.15
N PRO A 368 9.81 -12.11 25.56
CA PRO A 368 8.55 -12.13 24.83
C PRO A 368 8.65 -11.27 23.57
N LEU A 369 8.07 -11.75 22.48
CA LEU A 369 7.85 -10.98 21.26
C LEU A 369 6.57 -10.15 21.46
N LEU A 370 6.71 -9.00 22.11
CA LEU A 370 5.60 -8.11 22.47
C LEU A 370 5.47 -6.96 21.45
N ALA A 371 4.29 -6.80 20.85
CA ALA A 371 3.91 -5.65 20.04
C ALA A 371 2.47 -5.24 20.32
N ASN A 372 2.20 -3.94 20.52
CA ASN A 372 0.85 -3.42 20.81
C ASN A 372 0.12 -4.16 21.96
N GLU A 373 0.84 -4.45 23.05
CA GLU A 373 0.36 -5.25 24.19
C GLU A 373 0.02 -6.72 23.89
N GLU A 374 0.21 -7.19 22.66
CA GLU A 374 0.00 -8.58 22.25
C GLU A 374 1.33 -9.31 22.14
N VAL A 375 1.42 -10.50 22.75
CA VAL A 375 2.60 -11.37 22.62
C VAL A 375 2.38 -12.30 21.44
N THR A 376 3.21 -12.17 20.40
CA THR A 376 3.15 -13.01 19.19
C THR A 376 3.98 -14.29 19.33
N GLY A 377 4.89 -14.33 20.29
CA GLY A 377 5.76 -15.47 20.55
C GLY A 377 6.78 -15.19 21.65
N VAL A 378 7.74 -16.09 21.81
CA VAL A 378 8.81 -16.02 22.81
C VAL A 378 10.12 -16.48 22.17
N LEU A 379 11.20 -15.78 22.50
CA LEU A 379 12.57 -16.18 22.17
C LEU A 379 13.25 -16.75 23.40
N GLU A 380 14.01 -17.82 23.25
CA GLU A 380 14.86 -18.36 24.31
C GLU A 380 16.29 -18.54 23.78
N PHE A 381 17.27 -18.02 24.51
CA PHE A 381 18.68 -18.17 24.19
C PHE A 381 19.47 -18.67 25.39
N ALA A 382 20.44 -19.54 25.13
CA ALA A 382 21.32 -20.11 26.14
C ALA A 382 22.79 -19.83 25.81
N SER A 383 23.57 -19.48 26.83
CA SER A 383 24.99 -19.19 26.68
C SER A 383 25.83 -19.71 27.86
N PHE A 384 27.08 -20.07 27.59
CA PHE A 384 28.09 -20.32 28.62
C PHE A 384 28.64 -19.02 29.23
N THR A 385 28.47 -17.89 28.56
CA THR A 385 28.80 -16.56 29.08
C THR A 385 27.55 -15.87 29.60
N ARG A 386 27.70 -15.05 30.64
CA ARG A 386 26.58 -14.20 31.11
C ARG A 386 26.38 -13.05 30.14
N TYR A 387 25.12 -12.71 29.88
CA TYR A 387 24.79 -11.53 29.09
C TYR A 387 25.07 -10.26 29.89
N ASP A 388 25.72 -9.28 29.25
CA ASP A 388 25.86 -7.94 29.80
C ASP A 388 24.57 -7.10 29.60
N GLU A 389 24.51 -5.92 30.24
CA GLU A 389 23.36 -5.02 30.14
C GLU A 389 23.06 -4.59 28.69
N GLY A 390 24.08 -4.39 27.86
CA GLY A 390 23.92 -4.01 26.46
C GLY A 390 23.34 -5.14 25.61
N GLN A 391 23.70 -6.39 25.88
CA GLN A 391 23.13 -7.56 25.23
C GLN A 391 21.66 -7.79 25.61
N VAL A 392 21.32 -7.65 26.90
CA VAL A 392 19.93 -7.77 27.36
C VAL A 392 19.06 -6.67 26.75
N GLU A 393 19.56 -5.43 26.69
CA GLU A 393 18.85 -4.32 26.06
C GLU A 393 18.72 -4.50 24.54
N PHE A 394 19.75 -5.02 23.88
CA PHE A 394 19.67 -5.40 22.46
C PHE A 394 18.56 -6.42 22.22
N PHE A 395 18.48 -7.49 23.03
CA PHE A 395 17.43 -8.50 22.92
C PHE A 395 16.03 -7.90 23.00
N LYS A 396 15.79 -6.98 23.95
CA LYS A 396 14.50 -6.28 24.11
C LYS A 396 14.13 -5.48 22.86
N LYS A 397 15.05 -4.65 22.34
CA LYS A 397 14.77 -3.85 21.14
C LYS A 397 14.61 -4.70 19.89
N ALA A 398 15.41 -5.76 19.76
CA ALA A 398 15.28 -6.72 18.68
C ALA A 398 13.94 -7.46 18.75
N SER A 399 13.51 -7.90 19.93
CA SER A 399 12.23 -8.61 20.10
C SER A 399 11.03 -7.72 19.76
N GLU A 400 11.05 -6.43 20.10
CA GLU A 400 10.00 -5.48 19.73
C GLU A 400 9.89 -5.32 18.20
N ALA A 401 11.04 -5.15 17.52
CA ALA A 401 11.09 -5.04 16.07
C ALA A 401 10.59 -6.33 15.39
N ILE A 402 11.02 -7.49 15.90
CA ILE A 402 10.61 -8.80 15.40
C ILE A 402 9.10 -8.99 15.62
N ALA A 403 8.59 -8.73 16.83
CA ALA A 403 7.18 -8.88 17.16
C ALA A 403 6.27 -8.06 16.23
N THR A 404 6.66 -6.81 15.98
CA THR A 404 5.94 -5.90 15.07
C THR A 404 5.90 -6.45 13.65
N SER A 405 7.04 -6.95 13.15
CA SER A 405 7.13 -7.52 11.82
C SER A 405 6.34 -8.82 11.70
N LEU A 406 6.42 -9.72 12.68
CA LEU A 406 5.67 -10.97 12.70
C LEU A 406 4.16 -10.72 12.71
N LEU A 407 3.69 -9.74 13.49
CA LEU A 407 2.29 -9.33 13.48
C LEU A 407 1.87 -8.84 12.09
N SER A 408 2.72 -8.05 11.43
CA SER A 408 2.46 -7.58 10.06
C SER A 408 2.38 -8.74 9.06
N VAL A 409 3.32 -9.68 9.10
CA VAL A 409 3.33 -10.85 8.19
C VAL A 409 2.07 -11.70 8.40
N LYS A 410 1.73 -12.02 9.66
CA LYS A 410 0.53 -12.80 10.01
C LYS A 410 -0.76 -12.09 9.58
N THR A 411 -0.80 -10.75 9.70
CA THR A 411 -1.93 -9.94 9.24
C THR A 411 -2.05 -9.98 7.71
N THR A 412 -0.93 -9.83 6.98
CA THR A 412 -0.91 -9.92 5.51
C THR A 412 -1.36 -11.30 5.02
N GLU A 413 -0.89 -12.39 5.63
CA GLU A 413 -1.34 -13.75 5.30
C GLU A 413 -2.84 -13.92 5.52
N ARG A 414 -3.36 -13.41 6.65
CA ARG A 414 -4.80 -13.46 6.94
C ARG A 414 -5.62 -12.65 5.95
N ILE A 415 -5.15 -11.46 5.55
CA ILE A 415 -5.79 -10.65 4.49
C ILE A 415 -5.81 -11.41 3.17
N LYS A 416 -4.69 -12.04 2.77
CA LYS A 416 -4.62 -12.82 1.53
C LYS A 416 -5.59 -14.00 1.53
N SER A 417 -5.69 -14.72 2.64
CA SER A 417 -6.65 -15.82 2.79
C SER A 417 -8.09 -15.33 2.70
N LEU A 418 -8.42 -14.23 3.39
CA LEU A 418 -9.76 -13.63 3.36
C LEU A 418 -10.13 -13.08 1.97
N LEU A 419 -9.17 -12.50 1.26
CA LEU A 419 -9.38 -12.03 -0.11
C LEU A 419 -9.69 -13.19 -1.05
N THR A 420 -8.98 -14.31 -0.90
CA THR A 420 -9.21 -15.52 -1.70
C THR A 420 -10.60 -16.10 -1.43
N ASP A 421 -11.01 -16.21 -0.16
CA ASP A 421 -12.36 -16.64 0.24
C ASP A 421 -13.44 -15.68 -0.28
N SER A 422 -13.18 -14.36 -0.24
CA SER A 422 -14.09 -13.34 -0.77
C SER A 422 -14.23 -13.41 -2.29
N GLN A 423 -13.13 -13.60 -3.03
CA GLN A 423 -13.14 -13.75 -4.50
C GLN A 423 -13.90 -15.00 -4.92
N GLN A 424 -13.67 -16.12 -4.23
CA GLN A 424 -14.39 -17.36 -4.48
C GLN A 424 -15.91 -17.18 -4.24
N ARG A 425 -16.30 -16.53 -3.14
CA ARG A 425 -17.72 -16.21 -2.88
C ARG A 425 -18.33 -15.29 -3.94
N GLU A 426 -17.56 -14.33 -4.45
CA GLU A 426 -18.03 -13.44 -5.51
C GLU A 426 -18.29 -14.23 -6.81
N GLU A 427 -17.39 -15.12 -7.21
CA GLU A 427 -17.57 -16.01 -8.37
C GLU A 427 -18.79 -16.94 -8.22
N GLU A 428 -18.96 -17.54 -7.03
CA GLU A 428 -20.12 -18.39 -6.71
C GLU A 428 -21.44 -17.61 -6.79
N MET A 429 -21.49 -16.39 -6.22
CA MET A 429 -22.68 -15.54 -6.33
C MET A 429 -22.96 -15.09 -7.76
N ARG A 430 -21.92 -14.78 -8.54
CA ARG A 430 -22.07 -14.39 -9.95
C ARG A 430 -22.65 -15.52 -10.79
N ALA A 431 -22.21 -16.75 -10.54
CA ALA A 431 -22.77 -17.94 -11.20
C ALA A 431 -24.25 -18.15 -10.82
N GLN A 432 -24.59 -18.00 -9.53
CA GLN A 432 -25.98 -18.07 -9.06
C GLN A 432 -26.87 -16.97 -9.64
N GLU A 433 -26.36 -15.73 -9.75
CA GLU A 433 -27.10 -14.60 -10.32
C GLU A 433 -27.40 -14.83 -11.80
N GLU A 434 -26.44 -15.31 -12.58
CA GLU A 434 -26.63 -15.62 -14.00
C GLU A 434 -27.60 -16.78 -14.22
N GLU A 435 -27.54 -17.83 -13.39
CA GLU A 435 -28.51 -18.93 -13.40
C GLU A 435 -29.92 -18.43 -13.06
N MET A 436 -30.05 -17.59 -12.03
CA MET A 436 -31.33 -16.98 -11.64
C MET A 436 -31.89 -16.08 -12.74
N ARG A 437 -31.04 -15.33 -13.44
CA ARG A 437 -31.44 -14.48 -14.57
C ARG A 437 -32.01 -15.31 -15.72
N GLN A 438 -31.33 -16.39 -16.10
CA GLN A 438 -31.81 -17.31 -17.15
C GLN A 438 -33.15 -17.95 -16.78
N ASN A 439 -33.28 -18.44 -15.55
CA ASN A 439 -34.52 -19.00 -15.05
C ASN A 439 -35.68 -17.98 -15.06
N MET A 440 -35.39 -16.71 -14.73
CA MET A 440 -36.39 -15.65 -14.74
C MET A 440 -36.78 -15.22 -16.17
N GLU A 441 -35.83 -15.22 -17.11
CA GLU A 441 -36.10 -14.99 -18.54
C GLU A 441 -37.00 -16.10 -19.13
N GLU A 442 -36.72 -17.36 -18.82
CA GLU A 442 -37.53 -18.51 -19.27
C GLU A 442 -38.95 -18.52 -18.66
N LEU A 443 -39.06 -18.22 -17.36
CA LEU A 443 -40.34 -18.11 -16.69
C LEU A 443 -41.20 -16.97 -17.26
N SER A 444 -40.59 -15.81 -17.53
CA SER A 444 -41.27 -14.66 -18.13
C SER A 444 -41.77 -14.96 -19.55
N ALA A 445 -40.94 -15.62 -20.37
CA ALA A 445 -41.34 -16.04 -21.72
C ALA A 445 -42.54 -17.00 -21.68
N THR A 446 -42.52 -17.97 -20.76
CA THR A 446 -43.61 -18.93 -20.54
C THR A 446 -44.90 -18.23 -20.09
N GLN A 447 -44.78 -17.26 -19.17
CA GLN A 447 -45.92 -16.48 -18.70
C GLN A 447 -46.56 -15.64 -19.82
N GLU A 448 -45.75 -15.02 -20.67
CA GLU A 448 -46.25 -14.20 -21.78
C GLU A 448 -46.94 -15.05 -22.86
N GLU A 449 -46.44 -16.26 -23.13
CA GLU A 449 -47.09 -17.22 -24.03
C GLU A 449 -48.45 -17.69 -23.50
N MET A 450 -48.53 -18.06 -22.21
CA MET A 450 -49.80 -18.43 -21.58
C MET A 450 -50.80 -17.27 -21.59
N ARG A 451 -50.33 -16.04 -21.31
CA ARG A 451 -51.17 -14.84 -21.33
C ARG A 451 -51.73 -14.58 -22.73
N ARG A 452 -50.92 -14.72 -23.78
CA ARG A 452 -51.38 -14.61 -25.18
C ARG A 452 -52.45 -15.64 -25.51
N ASN A 453 -52.23 -16.91 -25.18
CA ASN A 453 -53.18 -17.98 -25.46
C ASN A 453 -54.53 -17.75 -24.74
N SER A 454 -54.50 -17.24 -23.50
CA SER A 454 -55.72 -16.92 -22.76
C SER A 454 -56.51 -15.78 -23.42
N ILE A 455 -55.82 -14.70 -23.83
CA ILE A 455 -56.46 -13.56 -24.53
C ILE A 455 -57.03 -13.99 -25.89
N GLU A 456 -56.34 -14.86 -26.63
CA GLU A 456 -56.82 -15.38 -27.90
C GLU A 456 -58.08 -16.25 -27.71
N MET A 457 -58.10 -17.11 -26.69
CA MET A 457 -59.26 -17.95 -26.39
C MET A 457 -60.48 -17.12 -25.97
N GLU A 458 -60.27 -16.11 -25.13
CA GLU A 458 -61.33 -15.18 -24.71
C GLU A 458 -61.90 -14.39 -25.91
N SER A 459 -61.02 -13.88 -26.78
CA SER A 459 -61.41 -13.20 -28.01
C SER A 459 -62.22 -14.09 -28.95
N ARG A 460 -61.92 -15.40 -29.04
CA ARG A 460 -62.69 -16.36 -29.84
C ARG A 460 -64.09 -16.60 -29.27
N VAL A 461 -64.24 -16.69 -27.95
CA VAL A 461 -65.54 -16.84 -27.28
C VAL A 461 -66.41 -15.59 -27.48
N ASP A 462 -65.81 -14.40 -27.34
CA ASP A 462 -66.50 -13.14 -27.61
C ASP A 462 -66.95 -12.99 -29.06
N ALA A 463 -66.14 -13.46 -30.01
CA ALA A 463 -66.51 -13.47 -31.43
C ALA A 463 -67.78 -14.32 -31.68
N VAL A 464 -67.93 -15.48 -31.04
CA VAL A 464 -69.14 -16.33 -31.17
C VAL A 464 -70.35 -15.69 -30.50
N ASN A 465 -70.18 -15.03 -29.36
CA ASN A 465 -71.28 -14.31 -28.71
C ASN A 465 -71.79 -13.12 -29.55
N ASN A 466 -70.91 -12.50 -30.33
CA ASN A 466 -71.23 -11.35 -31.19
C ASN A 466 -71.58 -11.72 -32.64
N SER A 467 -71.45 -12.98 -33.07
CA SER A 467 -71.63 -13.40 -34.47
C SER A 467 -73.11 -13.51 -34.92
N GLY A 468 -74.07 -13.10 -34.08
CA GLY A 468 -75.50 -13.20 -34.39
C GLY A 468 -76.06 -14.63 -34.39
N ILE A 469 -75.31 -15.62 -33.90
CA ILE A 469 -75.78 -17.00 -33.70
C ILE A 469 -76.44 -17.10 -32.32
N ALA A 470 -77.65 -17.65 -32.27
CA ALA A 470 -78.35 -17.91 -31.02
C ALA A 470 -77.77 -19.18 -30.37
N SER A 471 -77.23 -19.06 -29.16
CA SER A 471 -76.71 -20.19 -28.39
C SER A 471 -77.45 -20.41 -27.09
N ILE A 472 -77.67 -21.67 -26.73
CA ILE A 472 -78.29 -22.07 -25.46
C ILE A 472 -77.72 -23.41 -25.02
N GLU A 473 -77.43 -23.52 -23.73
CA GLU A 473 -76.91 -24.73 -23.10
C GLU A 473 -77.98 -25.41 -22.26
N PHE A 474 -77.98 -26.73 -22.32
CA PHE A 474 -78.86 -27.59 -21.54
C PHE A 474 -78.03 -28.63 -20.79
N THR A 475 -78.57 -29.06 -19.66
CA THR A 475 -78.27 -30.37 -19.07
C THR A 475 -78.68 -31.50 -20.01
N LEU A 476 -78.20 -32.72 -19.75
CA LEU A 476 -78.48 -33.89 -20.59
C LEU A 476 -79.99 -34.27 -20.61
N ASP A 477 -80.75 -33.93 -19.58
CA ASP A 477 -82.19 -34.14 -19.49
C ASP A 477 -83.01 -33.02 -20.18
N GLY A 478 -82.35 -31.96 -20.67
CA GLY A 478 -82.98 -30.86 -21.40
C GLY A 478 -83.41 -29.66 -20.56
N THR A 479 -82.92 -29.58 -19.31
CA THR A 479 -83.05 -28.39 -18.44
C THR A 479 -82.06 -27.31 -18.83
N ILE A 480 -82.53 -26.07 -18.98
CA ILE A 480 -81.75 -24.92 -19.48
C ILE A 480 -80.73 -24.45 -18.42
N LEU A 481 -79.46 -24.36 -18.82
CA LEU A 481 -78.34 -23.89 -17.99
C LEU A 481 -78.06 -22.40 -18.19
N THR A 482 -77.85 -21.99 -19.44
CA THR A 482 -77.58 -20.61 -19.83
C THR A 482 -77.90 -20.39 -21.31
N ALA A 483 -78.05 -19.14 -21.74
CA ALA A 483 -78.26 -18.77 -23.14
C ALA A 483 -77.59 -17.43 -23.45
N ASN A 484 -77.05 -17.26 -24.66
CA ASN A 484 -76.48 -15.99 -25.06
C ASN A 484 -77.55 -14.94 -25.36
N GLN A 485 -77.13 -13.67 -25.40
CA GLN A 485 -78.04 -12.55 -25.60
C GLN A 485 -78.82 -12.63 -26.93
N THR A 486 -78.22 -13.23 -27.96
CA THR A 486 -78.85 -13.44 -29.27
C THR A 486 -80.04 -14.40 -29.18
N PHE A 487 -79.89 -15.52 -28.47
CA PHE A 487 -80.99 -16.47 -28.26
C PHE A 487 -82.12 -15.84 -27.45
N LEU A 488 -81.79 -15.11 -26.39
CA LEU A 488 -82.76 -14.41 -25.54
C LEU A 488 -83.58 -13.38 -26.34
N LYS A 489 -82.90 -12.56 -27.17
CA LYS A 489 -83.55 -11.59 -28.06
C LYS A 489 -84.44 -12.27 -29.11
N LEU A 490 -83.95 -13.34 -29.75
CA LEU A 490 -84.70 -14.08 -30.77
C LEU A 490 -85.98 -14.70 -30.20
N MET A 491 -85.91 -15.34 -29.03
CA MET A 491 -87.05 -16.03 -28.43
C MET A 491 -87.97 -15.11 -27.61
N GLY A 492 -87.52 -13.90 -27.27
CA GLY A 492 -88.26 -12.91 -26.51
C GLY A 492 -88.28 -13.14 -24.99
N TYR A 493 -87.32 -13.89 -24.44
CA TYR A 493 -87.21 -14.20 -23.01
C TYR A 493 -85.99 -13.53 -22.36
N THR A 494 -86.01 -13.34 -21.05
CA THR A 494 -84.77 -13.07 -20.26
C THR A 494 -84.17 -14.37 -19.73
N LEU A 495 -82.89 -14.35 -19.31
CA LEU A 495 -82.24 -15.56 -18.80
C LEU A 495 -82.94 -16.10 -17.55
N ASP A 496 -83.26 -15.23 -16.59
CA ASP A 496 -83.96 -15.58 -15.35
C ASP A 496 -85.33 -16.23 -15.59
N GLU A 497 -85.98 -15.91 -16.72
CA GLU A 497 -87.28 -16.48 -17.09
C GLU A 497 -87.18 -17.92 -17.61
N ILE A 498 -86.02 -18.34 -18.13
CA ILE A 498 -85.86 -19.64 -18.79
C ILE A 498 -84.86 -20.56 -18.08
N GLN A 499 -83.92 -20.03 -17.31
CA GLN A 499 -82.92 -20.81 -16.59
C GLN A 499 -83.61 -21.75 -15.60
N GLY A 500 -83.17 -23.01 -15.57
CA GLY A 500 -83.79 -24.06 -14.76
C GLY A 500 -85.12 -24.59 -15.29
N LYS A 501 -85.69 -24.05 -16.37
CA LYS A 501 -86.86 -24.63 -17.05
C LYS A 501 -86.44 -25.65 -18.09
N HIS A 502 -87.36 -26.55 -18.44
CA HIS A 502 -87.13 -27.56 -19.49
C HIS A 502 -87.38 -26.98 -20.88
N HIS A 503 -86.60 -27.41 -21.89
CA HIS A 503 -86.67 -26.95 -23.29
C HIS A 503 -88.10 -26.98 -23.90
N ARG A 504 -89.01 -27.80 -23.37
CA ARG A 504 -90.40 -27.93 -23.83
C ARG A 504 -91.17 -26.61 -23.93
N ILE A 505 -90.75 -25.56 -23.22
CA ILE A 505 -91.36 -24.23 -23.28
C ILE A 505 -91.23 -23.56 -24.66
N PHE A 506 -90.31 -24.02 -25.52
CA PHE A 506 -90.04 -23.43 -26.84
C PHE A 506 -90.75 -24.16 -27.99
N VAL A 507 -91.61 -25.14 -27.72
CA VAL A 507 -92.27 -25.96 -28.76
C VAL A 507 -93.80 -25.98 -28.55
N ASP A 508 -94.53 -26.38 -29.58
CA ASP A 508 -95.99 -26.58 -29.48
C ASP A 508 -96.32 -27.69 -28.46
N ASN A 509 -97.39 -27.49 -27.68
CA ASN A 509 -97.77 -28.39 -26.59
C ASN A 509 -98.13 -29.81 -27.09
N GLN A 510 -98.71 -29.93 -28.29
CA GLN A 510 -99.00 -31.24 -28.88
C GLN A 510 -97.71 -31.98 -29.25
N TYR A 511 -96.72 -31.28 -29.78
CA TYR A 511 -95.41 -31.85 -30.10
C TYR A 511 -94.63 -32.25 -28.83
N ALA A 512 -94.65 -31.42 -27.78
CA ALA A 512 -93.97 -31.70 -26.51
C ALA A 512 -94.45 -33.00 -25.84
N GLN A 513 -95.70 -33.41 -26.09
CA GLN A 513 -96.30 -34.64 -25.55
C GLN A 513 -96.14 -35.85 -26.49
N GLY A 514 -95.67 -35.63 -27.73
CA GLY A 514 -95.52 -36.68 -28.74
C GLY A 514 -94.31 -37.60 -28.51
N ALA A 515 -94.36 -38.79 -29.11
CA ALA A 515 -93.26 -39.75 -29.06
C ALA A 515 -91.97 -39.24 -29.76
N GLU A 516 -92.12 -38.39 -30.77
CA GLU A 516 -90.98 -37.80 -31.51
C GLU A 516 -90.12 -36.89 -30.62
N TYR A 517 -90.75 -36.10 -29.74
CA TYR A 517 -90.04 -35.21 -28.80
C TYR A 517 -89.25 -35.99 -27.74
N HIS A 518 -89.80 -37.10 -27.26
CA HIS A 518 -89.10 -37.96 -26.30
C HIS A 518 -87.88 -38.63 -26.94
N LYS A 519 -88.04 -39.18 -28.15
CA LYS A 519 -86.95 -39.78 -28.92
C LYS A 519 -85.84 -38.77 -29.23
N PHE A 520 -86.18 -37.51 -29.48
CA PHE A 520 -85.20 -36.43 -29.72
C PHE A 520 -84.24 -36.25 -28.54
N TRP A 521 -84.75 -36.22 -27.30
CA TRP A 521 -83.90 -36.10 -26.10
C TRP A 521 -83.16 -37.40 -25.76
N GLU A 522 -83.75 -38.56 -26.03
CA GLU A 522 -83.06 -39.85 -25.89
C GLU A 522 -81.83 -39.94 -26.80
N LEU A 523 -81.96 -39.52 -28.07
CA LEU A 523 -80.84 -39.50 -29.02
C LEU A 523 -79.73 -38.53 -28.59
N LEU A 524 -80.08 -37.35 -28.06
CA LEU A 524 -79.10 -36.41 -27.51
C LEU A 524 -78.42 -36.96 -26.26
N GLY A 525 -79.16 -37.63 -25.37
CA GLY A 525 -78.62 -38.32 -24.20
C GLY A 525 -77.69 -39.48 -24.57
N ALA A 526 -77.91 -40.13 -25.72
CA ALA A 526 -77.05 -41.15 -26.28
C ALA A 526 -75.81 -40.60 -27.03
N GLY A 527 -75.61 -39.27 -27.03
CA GLY A 527 -74.45 -38.65 -27.67
C GLY A 527 -74.60 -38.41 -29.18
N ILE A 528 -75.81 -38.54 -29.74
CA ILE A 528 -76.07 -38.35 -31.18
C ILE A 528 -76.53 -36.92 -31.43
N PRO A 529 -75.74 -36.06 -32.11
CA PRO A 529 -76.13 -34.69 -32.41
C PRO A 529 -77.41 -34.63 -33.25
N GLN A 530 -78.22 -33.59 -33.04
CA GLN A 530 -79.47 -33.39 -33.77
C GLN A 530 -79.43 -32.10 -34.60
N PRO A 531 -78.84 -32.12 -35.81
CA PRO A 531 -78.91 -31.02 -36.75
C PRO A 531 -80.26 -30.99 -37.45
N GLY A 532 -80.81 -29.81 -37.68
CA GLY A 532 -82.03 -29.68 -38.46
C GLY A 532 -82.64 -28.29 -38.42
N GLU A 533 -83.70 -28.16 -39.20
CA GLU A 533 -84.59 -27.01 -39.16
C GLU A 533 -85.77 -27.32 -38.24
N TYR A 534 -86.02 -26.41 -37.32
CA TYR A 534 -86.97 -26.60 -36.26
C TYR A 534 -87.91 -25.42 -36.16
N GLU A 535 -89.20 -25.70 -36.03
CA GLU A 535 -90.17 -24.70 -35.63
C GLU A 535 -90.11 -24.49 -34.11
N ARG A 536 -90.07 -23.24 -33.66
CA ARG A 536 -90.09 -22.88 -32.24
C ARG A 536 -91.13 -21.81 -31.97
N VAL A 537 -91.65 -21.82 -30.74
CA VAL A 537 -92.67 -20.90 -30.26
C VAL A 537 -91.99 -19.86 -29.37
N MET A 538 -92.14 -18.59 -29.74
CA MET A 538 -91.66 -17.42 -28.99
C MET A 538 -92.54 -17.16 -27.76
N LYS A 539 -92.06 -16.32 -26.83
CA LYS A 539 -92.82 -15.90 -25.63
C LYS A 539 -94.20 -15.32 -25.94
N ASN A 540 -94.33 -14.60 -27.05
CA ASN A 540 -95.60 -13.98 -27.49
C ASN A 540 -96.53 -14.95 -28.25
N GLY A 541 -96.15 -16.22 -28.39
CA GLY A 541 -96.90 -17.25 -29.12
C GLY A 541 -96.65 -17.30 -30.63
N ALA A 542 -95.81 -16.42 -31.19
CA ALA A 542 -95.46 -16.47 -32.60
C ALA A 542 -94.55 -17.67 -32.92
N ARG A 543 -94.70 -18.22 -34.13
CA ARG A 543 -93.91 -19.35 -34.65
C ARG A 543 -92.74 -18.82 -35.47
N ILE A 544 -91.54 -19.34 -35.20
CA ILE A 544 -90.33 -19.07 -35.97
C ILE A 544 -89.70 -20.37 -36.45
N TYR A 545 -88.92 -20.27 -37.53
CA TYR A 545 -88.08 -21.35 -38.02
C TYR A 545 -86.63 -21.04 -37.71
N ILE A 546 -86.00 -21.94 -36.97
CA ILE A 546 -84.58 -21.88 -36.69
C ILE A 546 -83.87 -23.05 -37.37
N ASN A 547 -82.74 -22.80 -37.99
CA ASN A 547 -81.83 -23.85 -38.42
C ASN A 547 -80.72 -23.97 -37.39
N GLY A 548 -80.47 -25.16 -36.87
CA GLY A 548 -79.46 -25.32 -35.84
C GLY A 548 -79.10 -26.75 -35.54
N SER A 549 -78.04 -26.92 -34.75
CA SER A 549 -77.58 -28.22 -34.26
C SER A 549 -77.53 -28.22 -32.75
N TYR A 550 -78.03 -29.31 -32.15
CA TYR A 550 -77.82 -29.64 -30.75
C TYR A 550 -76.63 -30.61 -30.68
N SER A 551 -75.56 -30.20 -30.01
CA SER A 551 -74.29 -30.92 -29.94
C SER A 551 -73.91 -31.18 -28.48
N ILE A 552 -73.25 -32.30 -28.20
CA ILE A 552 -72.80 -32.66 -26.85
C ILE A 552 -71.41 -32.07 -26.59
N ILE A 553 -71.22 -31.48 -25.41
CA ILE A 553 -69.91 -31.11 -24.87
C ILE A 553 -69.52 -32.18 -23.85
N SER A 554 -68.29 -32.69 -23.96
CA SER A 554 -67.71 -33.72 -23.08
C SER A 554 -66.55 -33.17 -22.25
N ASP A 555 -66.23 -33.84 -21.13
CA ASP A 555 -65.00 -33.57 -20.36
C ASP A 555 -63.73 -34.17 -21.00
N ASN A 556 -62.56 -33.96 -20.39
CA ASN A 556 -61.27 -34.48 -20.87
C ASN A 556 -61.20 -36.03 -20.93
N ALA A 557 -62.13 -36.74 -20.29
CA ALA A 557 -62.25 -38.20 -20.34
C ALA A 557 -63.30 -38.67 -21.36
N GLY A 558 -63.93 -37.75 -22.10
CA GLY A 558 -64.93 -38.04 -23.13
C GLY A 558 -66.36 -38.22 -22.61
N LYS A 559 -66.62 -38.00 -21.32
CA LYS A 559 -67.96 -38.15 -20.74
C LYS A 559 -68.85 -36.95 -21.08
N PRO A 560 -70.08 -37.14 -21.61
CA PRO A 560 -71.03 -36.06 -21.84
C PRO A 560 -71.31 -35.25 -20.57
N ILE A 561 -71.13 -33.92 -20.63
CA ILE A 561 -71.39 -33.01 -19.50
C ILE A 561 -72.58 -32.10 -19.74
N LYS A 562 -72.79 -31.60 -20.97
CA LYS A 562 -73.89 -30.69 -21.33
C LYS A 562 -74.17 -30.70 -22.83
N ILE A 563 -75.32 -30.16 -23.24
CA ILE A 563 -75.73 -30.02 -24.64
C ILE A 563 -75.69 -28.54 -25.01
N LEU A 564 -74.94 -28.18 -26.04
CA LEU A 564 -74.91 -26.85 -26.63
C LEU A 564 -75.75 -26.86 -27.91
N LYS A 565 -76.71 -25.96 -28.00
CA LYS A 565 -77.41 -25.67 -29.24
C LYS A 565 -76.89 -24.37 -29.83
N LEU A 566 -76.58 -24.41 -31.12
CA LEU A 566 -76.36 -23.22 -31.94
C LEU A 566 -77.43 -23.16 -33.03
N ALA A 567 -78.07 -22.00 -33.19
CA ALA A 567 -79.16 -21.81 -34.13
C ALA A 567 -79.13 -20.43 -34.80
N THR A 568 -79.63 -20.36 -36.03
CA THR A 568 -79.88 -19.13 -36.79
C THR A 568 -81.35 -19.05 -37.17
N ASP A 569 -81.91 -17.85 -37.18
CA ASP A 569 -83.27 -17.61 -37.66
C ASP A 569 -83.30 -17.68 -39.20
N VAL A 570 -84.09 -18.59 -39.74
CA VAL A 570 -84.25 -18.79 -41.20
C VAL A 570 -85.67 -18.46 -41.67
N THR A 571 -86.48 -17.82 -40.82
CA THR A 571 -87.90 -17.55 -41.08
C THR A 571 -88.11 -16.77 -42.40
N VAL A 572 -87.35 -15.68 -42.61
CA VAL A 572 -87.44 -14.86 -43.84
C VAL A 572 -87.00 -15.63 -45.08
N ALA A 573 -85.85 -16.30 -45.01
CA ALA A 573 -85.29 -17.06 -46.13
C ALA A 573 -86.24 -18.17 -46.59
N LYS A 574 -86.88 -18.88 -45.64
CA LYS A 574 -87.81 -19.96 -45.94
C LYS A 574 -89.08 -19.46 -46.64
N VAL A 575 -89.60 -18.31 -46.24
CA VAL A 575 -90.76 -17.67 -46.90
C VAL A 575 -90.39 -17.18 -48.31
N GLN A 576 -89.21 -16.60 -48.52
CA GLN A 576 -88.76 -16.15 -49.86
C GLN A 576 -88.51 -17.30 -50.83
N MET A 577 -87.90 -18.40 -50.38
CA MET A 577 -87.59 -19.55 -51.24
C MET A 577 -88.86 -20.19 -51.81
N GLN A 578 -89.94 -20.23 -51.02
CA GLN A 578 -91.26 -20.67 -51.51
C GLN A 578 -91.80 -19.78 -52.64
N LEU A 579 -91.49 -18.48 -52.63
CA LEU A 579 -91.91 -17.52 -53.66
C LEU A 579 -91.11 -17.66 -54.96
N ILE A 580 -89.77 -17.81 -54.88
CA ILE A 580 -88.88 -17.92 -56.06
C ILE A 580 -89.15 -19.19 -56.86
N SER A 581 -89.35 -20.32 -56.17
CA SER A 581 -89.70 -21.60 -56.80
C SER A 581 -90.93 -21.49 -57.72
N GLN A 582 -91.89 -20.62 -57.39
CA GLN A 582 -93.07 -20.41 -58.25
C GLN A 582 -92.72 -19.66 -59.54
N GLN A 583 -91.77 -18.71 -59.50
CA GLN A 583 -91.40 -17.88 -60.67
C GLN A 583 -90.55 -18.62 -61.72
N GLU A 584 -89.62 -19.49 -61.31
CA GLU A 584 -88.72 -20.20 -62.25
C GLU A 584 -89.47 -21.16 -63.21
N SER A 585 -90.58 -21.72 -62.73
CA SER A 585 -91.44 -22.61 -63.52
C SER A 585 -92.01 -21.91 -64.77
N GLU A 586 -92.32 -20.62 -64.67
CA GLU A 586 -92.90 -19.86 -65.79
C GLU A 586 -91.86 -19.51 -66.87
N MET A 587 -90.63 -19.18 -66.48
CA MET A 587 -89.55 -18.82 -67.40
C MET A 587 -89.13 -19.96 -68.34
N ARG A 588 -89.09 -21.21 -67.84
CA ARG A 588 -88.70 -22.38 -68.66
C ARG A 588 -89.59 -22.59 -69.88
N LYS A 589 -90.88 -22.24 -69.80
CA LYS A 589 -91.82 -22.43 -70.93
C LYS A 589 -91.48 -21.53 -72.13
N ARG A 590 -91.02 -20.28 -71.90
CA ARG A 590 -90.72 -19.32 -72.97
C ARG A 590 -89.47 -19.66 -73.79
N SER A 591 -88.45 -20.25 -73.15
CA SER A 591 -87.17 -20.56 -73.82
C SER A 591 -87.30 -21.63 -74.91
N ALA A 592 -88.11 -22.66 -74.68
CA ALA A 592 -88.29 -23.77 -75.62
C ALA A 592 -88.89 -23.35 -76.97
N GLU A 593 -89.72 -22.30 -76.99
CA GLU A 593 -90.42 -21.85 -78.20
C GLU A 593 -89.50 -21.13 -79.19
N LEU A 594 -88.46 -20.44 -78.69
CA LEU A 594 -87.51 -19.70 -79.52
C LEU A 594 -86.55 -20.62 -80.30
N ALA A 595 -86.12 -21.73 -79.69
CA ALA A 595 -85.16 -22.67 -80.28
C ALA A 595 -85.69 -23.35 -81.57
N ASN A 596 -86.99 -23.59 -81.67
CA ASN A 596 -87.59 -24.25 -82.84
C ASN A 596 -87.59 -23.38 -84.10
N ARG A 597 -87.64 -22.04 -83.97
CA ARG A 597 -87.66 -21.12 -85.11
C ARG A 597 -86.32 -21.02 -85.82
N ILE A 598 -85.21 -21.12 -85.08
CA ILE A 598 -83.85 -20.95 -85.63
C ILE A 598 -83.46 -22.13 -86.54
N ARG A 599 -83.92 -23.35 -86.24
CA ARG A 599 -83.55 -24.55 -87.01
C ARG A 599 -84.07 -24.54 -88.46
N ALA A 600 -85.24 -23.96 -88.70
CA ALA A 600 -85.87 -23.94 -90.03
C ALA A 600 -85.13 -23.07 -91.07
N LEU A 601 -84.29 -22.13 -90.65
CA LEU A 601 -83.59 -21.19 -91.55
C LEU A 601 -82.29 -21.77 -92.15
N ALA A 602 -81.72 -22.84 -91.58
CA ALA A 602 -80.43 -23.38 -91.99
C ALA A 602 -80.46 -24.28 -93.23
N GLU A 603 -81.64 -24.70 -93.71
CA GLU A 603 -81.80 -25.72 -94.78
C GLU A 603 -81.82 -25.13 -96.21
N CYS A 604 -81.70 -23.81 -96.39
CA CYS A 604 -81.95 -23.12 -97.68
C CYS A 604 -80.81 -23.11 -98.73
N GLY A 605 -79.69 -23.81 -98.55
CA GLY A 605 -78.65 -23.99 -99.60
C GLY A 605 -77.89 -22.73 -100.07
N ILE A 606 -77.96 -21.63 -99.32
CA ILE A 606 -77.29 -20.35 -99.62
C ILE A 606 -75.80 -20.46 -99.28
N ALA A 607 -74.90 -20.07 -100.18
CA ALA A 607 -73.47 -20.02 -99.89
C ALA A 607 -73.16 -18.84 -98.95
N SER A 608 -72.42 -19.11 -97.88
CA SER A 608 -72.03 -18.08 -96.92
C SER A 608 -70.58 -18.19 -96.52
N ILE A 609 -69.93 -17.04 -96.42
CA ILE A 609 -68.59 -16.91 -95.86
C ILE A 609 -68.59 -15.85 -94.75
N GLU A 610 -68.01 -16.21 -93.62
CA GLU A 610 -67.83 -15.36 -92.46
C GLU A 610 -66.37 -14.89 -92.41
N LEU A 611 -66.20 -13.59 -92.23
CA LEU A 611 -64.95 -12.88 -92.33
C LEU A 611 -64.78 -12.02 -91.08
N ALA A 612 -63.55 -11.88 -90.62
CA ALA A 612 -63.19 -10.86 -89.66
C ALA A 612 -63.26 -9.48 -90.33
N LEU A 613 -63.35 -8.42 -89.51
CA LEU A 613 -63.44 -7.04 -89.99
C LEU A 613 -62.23 -6.59 -90.83
N ASP A 614 -61.08 -7.24 -90.67
CA ASP A 614 -59.89 -6.99 -91.47
C ASP A 614 -59.90 -7.70 -92.83
N GLY A 615 -60.86 -8.61 -93.07
CA GLY A 615 -60.99 -9.43 -94.27
C GLY A 615 -60.39 -10.82 -94.17
N THR A 616 -59.93 -11.23 -92.98
CA THR A 616 -59.51 -12.61 -92.72
C THR A 616 -60.69 -13.57 -92.75
N ILE A 617 -60.55 -14.70 -93.42
CA ILE A 617 -61.59 -15.72 -93.54
C ILE A 617 -61.70 -16.52 -92.23
N LEU A 618 -62.87 -16.49 -91.60
CA LEU A 618 -63.15 -17.17 -90.32
C LEU A 618 -63.90 -18.48 -90.52
N ASP A 619 -64.88 -18.50 -91.39
CA ASP A 619 -65.65 -19.71 -91.68
C ASP A 619 -66.29 -19.61 -93.06
N ALA A 620 -66.62 -20.74 -93.67
CA ALA A 620 -67.39 -20.78 -94.90
C ALA A 620 -68.21 -22.06 -94.91
N ASN A 621 -69.48 -21.95 -95.31
CA ASN A 621 -70.34 -23.12 -95.39
C ASN A 621 -70.02 -23.95 -96.65
N VAL A 622 -70.51 -25.19 -96.65
CA VAL A 622 -70.23 -26.18 -97.71
C VAL A 622 -70.55 -25.64 -99.12
N PRO A 623 -71.72 -25.00 -99.39
CA PRO A 623 -71.99 -24.45 -100.71
C PRO A 623 -70.98 -23.39 -101.20
N PHE A 624 -70.44 -22.55 -100.30
CA PHE A 624 -69.41 -21.58 -100.68
C PHE A 624 -68.09 -22.26 -101.05
N LEU A 625 -67.66 -23.22 -100.24
CA LEU A 625 -66.42 -23.97 -100.44
C LEU A 625 -66.42 -24.75 -101.75
N GLU A 626 -67.51 -25.46 -102.03
CA GLU A 626 -67.70 -26.21 -103.27
C GLU A 626 -67.65 -25.29 -104.50
N MET A 627 -68.30 -24.13 -104.42
CA MET A 627 -68.35 -23.18 -105.53
C MET A 627 -66.99 -22.54 -105.83
N MET A 628 -66.20 -22.23 -104.82
CA MET A 628 -64.88 -21.62 -104.99
C MET A 628 -63.76 -22.64 -105.25
N GLY A 629 -64.05 -23.94 -105.07
CA GLY A 629 -63.10 -25.03 -105.27
C GLY A 629 -62.02 -25.13 -104.19
N TYR A 630 -62.28 -24.59 -103.00
CA TYR A 630 -61.38 -24.62 -101.85
C TYR A 630 -61.98 -25.46 -100.71
N THR A 631 -61.12 -26.05 -99.88
CA THR A 631 -61.55 -26.55 -98.57
C THR A 631 -61.41 -25.45 -97.50
N LEU A 632 -62.18 -25.51 -96.41
CA LEU A 632 -62.12 -24.49 -95.35
C LEU A 632 -60.69 -24.34 -94.82
N ALA A 633 -59.98 -25.44 -94.59
CA ALA A 633 -58.60 -25.42 -94.09
C ALA A 633 -57.61 -24.68 -95.02
N GLU A 634 -57.89 -24.61 -96.33
CA GLU A 634 -57.02 -23.93 -97.29
C GLU A 634 -57.21 -22.41 -97.32
N ILE A 635 -58.38 -21.92 -96.91
CA ILE A 635 -58.74 -20.50 -96.95
C ILE A 635 -58.84 -19.88 -95.56
N HIS A 636 -59.12 -20.66 -94.52
CA HIS A 636 -59.25 -20.20 -93.15
C HIS A 636 -57.96 -19.49 -92.70
N GLY A 637 -58.11 -18.30 -92.14
CA GLY A 637 -57.00 -17.44 -91.72
C GLY A 637 -56.28 -16.73 -92.87
N LYS A 638 -56.60 -17.01 -94.13
CA LYS A 638 -56.15 -16.20 -95.27
C LYS A 638 -57.06 -14.99 -95.43
N HIS A 639 -56.53 -13.95 -96.05
CA HIS A 639 -57.30 -12.77 -96.34
C HIS A 639 -58.17 -12.98 -97.60
N HIS A 640 -59.33 -12.32 -97.66
CA HIS A 640 -60.32 -12.41 -98.74
C HIS A 640 -59.75 -12.17 -100.14
N HIS A 641 -58.66 -11.40 -100.26
CA HIS A 641 -58.03 -11.09 -101.54
C HIS A 641 -57.57 -12.32 -102.35
N ILE A 642 -57.47 -13.50 -101.72
CA ILE A 642 -57.23 -14.78 -102.43
C ILE A 642 -58.28 -15.06 -103.49
N PHE A 643 -59.50 -14.54 -103.31
CA PHE A 643 -60.58 -14.74 -104.26
C PHE A 643 -60.69 -13.64 -105.30
N VAL A 644 -59.80 -12.66 -105.40
CA VAL A 644 -59.90 -11.62 -106.44
C VAL A 644 -58.62 -11.56 -107.26
N LYS A 645 -58.69 -11.01 -108.49
CA LYS A 645 -57.50 -10.84 -109.35
C LYS A 645 -56.46 -9.99 -108.60
N PRO A 646 -55.16 -10.37 -108.59
CA PRO A 646 -54.12 -9.67 -107.83
C PRO A 646 -54.04 -8.15 -108.13
N GLN A 647 -54.31 -7.77 -109.38
CA GLN A 647 -54.36 -6.37 -109.80
C GLN A 647 -55.52 -5.59 -109.14
N TYR A 648 -56.67 -6.22 -108.87
CA TYR A 648 -57.81 -5.57 -108.23
C TYR A 648 -57.59 -5.39 -106.72
N ALA A 649 -56.95 -6.36 -106.07
CA ALA A 649 -56.62 -6.30 -104.64
C ALA A 649 -55.73 -5.08 -104.27
N MET A 650 -55.04 -4.49 -105.25
CA MET A 650 -54.16 -3.32 -105.08
C MET A 650 -54.83 -2.00 -105.46
N THR A 651 -56.10 -2.00 -105.85
CA THR A 651 -56.83 -0.78 -106.23
C THR A 651 -57.44 -0.08 -105.02
N ASP A 652 -57.57 1.25 -105.09
CA ASP A 652 -58.25 2.04 -104.06
C ASP A 652 -59.72 1.61 -103.85
N ALA A 653 -60.37 1.07 -104.89
CA ALA A 653 -61.73 0.53 -104.81
C ALA A 653 -61.81 -0.65 -103.83
N TYR A 654 -60.85 -1.58 -103.85
CA TYR A 654 -60.81 -2.72 -102.94
C TYR A 654 -60.52 -2.29 -101.50
N HIS A 655 -59.62 -1.31 -101.30
CA HIS A 655 -59.36 -0.75 -99.98
C HIS A 655 -60.57 -0.01 -99.41
N THR A 656 -61.31 0.72 -100.25
CA THR A 656 -62.54 1.43 -99.85
C THR A 656 -63.65 0.45 -99.46
N PHE A 657 -63.82 -0.65 -100.20
CA PHE A 657 -64.76 -1.72 -99.85
C PHE A 657 -64.55 -2.25 -98.42
N TRP A 658 -63.31 -2.58 -98.04
CA TRP A 658 -62.99 -3.04 -96.68
C TRP A 658 -63.13 -1.94 -95.62
N SER A 659 -62.83 -0.67 -95.97
CA SER A 659 -63.06 0.46 -95.07
C SER A 659 -64.55 0.63 -94.73
N ASN A 660 -65.43 0.52 -95.73
CA ASN A 660 -66.88 0.62 -95.52
C ASN A 660 -67.39 -0.49 -94.60
N LEU A 661 -66.96 -1.73 -94.82
CA LEU A 661 -67.35 -2.86 -93.99
C LEU A 661 -66.85 -2.70 -92.54
N ARG A 662 -65.63 -2.21 -92.32
CA ARG A 662 -65.12 -1.90 -90.98
C ARG A 662 -65.93 -0.82 -90.26
N GLN A 663 -66.50 0.12 -91.00
CA GLN A 663 -67.39 1.15 -90.45
C GLN A 663 -68.82 0.65 -90.20
N GLY A 664 -69.10 -0.64 -90.47
CA GLY A 664 -70.42 -1.21 -90.27
C GLY A 664 -71.39 -0.99 -91.44
N ILE A 665 -70.90 -0.49 -92.58
CA ILE A 665 -71.71 -0.23 -93.77
C ILE A 665 -71.71 -1.49 -94.65
N ALA A 666 -72.87 -2.10 -94.81
CA ALA A 666 -73.02 -3.27 -95.68
C ALA A 666 -72.68 -2.93 -97.14
N GLN A 667 -72.10 -3.89 -97.86
CA GLN A 667 -71.72 -3.75 -99.26
C GLN A 667 -72.51 -4.76 -100.10
N PRO A 668 -73.71 -4.39 -100.59
CA PRO A 668 -74.47 -5.18 -101.54
C PRO A 668 -73.93 -4.97 -102.97
N GLY A 669 -73.83 -6.04 -103.74
CA GLY A 669 -73.40 -5.98 -105.13
C GLY A 669 -73.14 -7.34 -105.76
N GLU A 670 -72.70 -7.32 -107.01
CA GLU A 670 -72.17 -8.49 -107.71
C GLU A 670 -70.65 -8.36 -107.75
N TYR A 671 -69.96 -9.34 -107.17
CA TYR A 671 -68.53 -9.30 -106.97
C TYR A 671 -67.86 -10.42 -107.76
N GLU A 672 -66.95 -10.05 -108.64
CA GLU A 672 -66.12 -11.01 -109.37
C GLU A 672 -65.09 -11.63 -108.43
N HIS A 673 -65.20 -12.93 -108.27
CA HIS A 673 -64.22 -13.76 -107.58
C HIS A 673 -63.46 -14.65 -108.57
N VAL A 674 -62.35 -15.22 -108.12
CA VAL A 674 -61.52 -16.16 -108.86
C VAL A 674 -61.40 -17.43 -108.02
N SER A 675 -61.85 -18.56 -108.59
CA SER A 675 -61.77 -19.87 -107.97
C SER A 675 -60.34 -20.38 -107.91
N LYS A 676 -60.12 -21.47 -107.18
CA LYS A 676 -58.79 -22.12 -107.08
C LYS A 676 -58.20 -22.55 -108.43
N SER A 677 -59.04 -22.91 -109.40
CA SER A 677 -58.61 -23.28 -110.75
C SER A 677 -58.36 -22.08 -111.68
N GLY A 678 -58.55 -20.85 -111.17
CA GLY A 678 -58.43 -19.62 -111.95
C GLY A 678 -59.69 -19.24 -112.74
N GLU A 679 -60.84 -19.88 -112.48
CA GLU A 679 -62.12 -19.55 -113.13
C GLU A 679 -62.77 -18.34 -112.44
N GLU A 680 -63.30 -17.41 -113.22
CA GLU A 680 -64.01 -16.25 -112.68
C GLU A 680 -65.43 -16.65 -112.23
N VAL A 681 -65.74 -16.40 -110.95
CA VAL A 681 -67.03 -16.72 -110.29
C VAL A 681 -67.66 -15.41 -109.85
N LEU A 682 -68.81 -15.05 -110.44
CA LEU A 682 -69.55 -13.85 -110.04
C LEU A 682 -70.50 -14.20 -108.88
N LEU A 683 -70.29 -13.60 -107.71
CA LEU A 683 -71.15 -13.79 -106.53
C LEU A 683 -72.01 -12.54 -106.31
N GLY A 684 -73.31 -12.68 -106.55
CA GLY A 684 -74.32 -11.69 -106.21
C GLY A 684 -74.77 -11.85 -104.75
N GLY A 685 -74.52 -10.83 -103.93
CA GLY A 685 -74.87 -10.88 -102.50
C GLY A 685 -74.49 -9.61 -101.75
N SER A 686 -74.67 -9.63 -100.43
CA SER A 686 -74.29 -8.52 -99.56
C SER A 686 -73.32 -8.97 -98.49
N TYR A 687 -72.19 -8.29 -98.40
CA TYR A 687 -71.31 -8.35 -97.24
C TYR A 687 -71.94 -7.51 -96.12
N THR A 688 -72.40 -8.16 -95.06
CA THR A 688 -73.17 -7.54 -93.98
C THR A 688 -72.47 -7.72 -92.64
N VAL A 689 -72.57 -6.74 -91.75
CA VAL A 689 -71.82 -6.72 -90.49
C VAL A 689 -72.67 -7.27 -89.34
N ILE A 690 -72.16 -8.28 -88.63
CA ILE A 690 -72.73 -8.85 -87.41
C ILE A 690 -72.29 -7.99 -86.21
N ARG A 691 -73.17 -7.80 -85.21
CA ARG A 691 -72.94 -6.94 -84.04
C ARG A 691 -73.21 -7.65 -82.70
N ASP A 692 -72.55 -7.20 -81.63
CA ASP A 692 -72.76 -7.70 -80.26
C ASP A 692 -73.94 -7.00 -79.51
N TYR A 693 -74.19 -7.36 -78.24
CA TYR A 693 -75.24 -6.74 -77.41
C TYR A 693 -75.05 -5.22 -77.19
N HIS A 694 -73.85 -4.70 -77.44
CA HIS A 694 -73.52 -3.27 -77.36
C HIS A 694 -73.52 -2.59 -78.74
N ASN A 695 -73.97 -3.30 -79.80
CA ASN A 695 -74.10 -2.84 -81.18
C ASN A 695 -72.76 -2.58 -81.91
N ASN A 696 -71.66 -3.14 -81.43
CA ASN A 696 -70.34 -3.01 -82.07
C ASN A 696 -70.17 -3.99 -83.23
N PRO A 697 -69.62 -3.60 -84.40
CA PRO A 697 -69.22 -4.53 -85.45
C PRO A 697 -68.29 -5.61 -84.90
N THR A 698 -68.62 -6.88 -85.10
CA THR A 698 -67.77 -7.99 -84.68
C THR A 698 -67.21 -8.76 -85.86
N ARG A 699 -68.05 -9.04 -86.88
CA ARG A 699 -67.71 -9.89 -88.02
C ARG A 699 -68.48 -9.46 -89.26
N ILE A 700 -68.07 -9.95 -90.42
CA ILE A 700 -68.73 -9.74 -91.70
C ILE A 700 -69.22 -11.08 -92.21
N LEU A 701 -70.47 -11.14 -92.64
CA LEU A 701 -71.07 -12.29 -93.27
C LEU A 701 -71.46 -11.92 -94.69
N GLN A 702 -70.90 -12.63 -95.67
CA GLN A 702 -71.46 -12.63 -97.01
C GLN A 702 -72.38 -13.83 -97.13
N MET A 703 -73.57 -13.60 -97.69
CA MET A 703 -74.46 -14.66 -98.13
C MET A 703 -74.81 -14.40 -99.59
N ALA A 704 -74.65 -15.41 -100.43
CA ALA A 704 -74.91 -15.35 -101.86
C ALA A 704 -75.57 -16.66 -102.34
N PRO A 705 -76.56 -16.61 -103.25
CA PRO A 705 -77.05 -17.81 -103.94
C PRO A 705 -75.96 -18.36 -104.87
N ALA A 706 -75.81 -19.68 -104.96
CA ALA A 706 -74.81 -20.30 -105.83
C ALA A 706 -75.23 -20.27 -107.32
N GLN A 707 -74.49 -19.53 -108.18
CA GLN A 707 -74.60 -19.64 -109.65
C GLN A 707 -73.23 -19.49 -110.33
N THR A 708 -72.88 -20.43 -111.21
CA THR A 708 -71.67 -20.44 -112.05
C THR A 708 -72.04 -20.32 -113.53
N ARG A 709 -71.54 -19.31 -114.27
CA ARG A 709 -71.49 -19.40 -115.74
C ARG A 709 -70.40 -18.56 -116.41
N LYS A 710 -69.65 -19.29 -117.25
CA LYS A 710 -68.61 -18.90 -118.20
C LYS A 710 -69.03 -17.84 -119.23
N SER A 711 -68.04 -16.99 -119.53
CA SER A 711 -67.74 -16.20 -120.73
C SER A 711 -68.68 -16.19 -121.95
N SER A 712 -68.78 -14.96 -122.48
CA SER A 712 -69.00 -14.49 -123.85
C SER A 712 -70.43 -14.21 -124.31
N VAL A 713 -70.74 -12.93 -124.56
CA VAL A 713 -71.01 -12.32 -125.88
C VAL A 713 -71.32 -10.82 -125.70
N ARG A 714 -70.70 -10.00 -126.57
CA ARG A 714 -70.84 -8.53 -126.71
C ARG A 714 -72.26 -8.08 -127.09
N ILE A 715 -72.43 -6.75 -127.03
CA ILE A 715 -73.33 -5.83 -127.79
C ILE A 715 -74.34 -5.19 -126.83
N ALA A 716 -74.04 -4.02 -126.30
CA ALA A 716 -74.17 -2.69 -126.92
C ALA A 716 -75.61 -2.21 -127.08
N ASN A 717 -75.85 -1.10 -126.38
CA ASN A 717 -76.61 0.08 -126.78
C ASN A 717 -78.12 0.17 -126.56
N ALA A 718 -78.43 1.31 -125.94
CA ALA A 718 -79.57 2.21 -126.15
C ALA A 718 -80.89 1.75 -125.50
N VAL A 719 -81.60 2.55 -124.70
CA VAL A 719 -81.66 4.01 -124.51
C VAL A 719 -81.87 4.34 -123.04
#